data_AF-A0A4Y9YDD7-F1
#
_entry.id   AF-A0A4Y9YDD7-F1
#
_cell.length_a   1.000
_cell.length_b   1.000
_cell.length_c   1.000
_cell.angle_alpha   90.00
_cell.angle_beta   90.00
_cell.angle_gamma   90.00
#
_symmetry.space_group_name_H-M   'P 1'
#
loop_
_entity.id
_entity.type
_entity.pdbx_description
1 polymer ?
#
loop_
_entity_poly.entity_id
_entity_poly.type
_entity_poly.pdbx_seq_one_letter_code
_entity_poly.pdbx_strand_id
1 'polypeptide(L)'
;MELELTTSPPPVEETLAARRAKRRAILAKYAGIASAALSQGVSPSPGPSSAVEPPPTSPAVSNTASQSHSPGATPALIDVERSAPVSSVISKRVSASVSPTPGIFSLAKDQGDGQVKGQVQDGPHEQISAADYDPSLDRREDEKRVLGVKDEPAEDIQLVEEEEEEDDVDDMFAIATTKKTKKVKNVVKKPAAPALITTTLDTAADSEGYYQVILGEQLDGGRYQVFSHLGKGMFANVVRARVLNSEPGEAVKEVAIKILNSVLSRFKAGQKEAQILNKLKEADPEDKKHVVRLERTFEHRGHLCLVFESLSMNLRDVVKRFGKDVGLNIKAVRAYAHQLFLAMSLLRKCNIMHADIKPDNILVNEQKTLLKLCDLGSASDASENEITPYLVSRFYRAPEIILGVPYDPALDIWSIGCTLYELYTGKILFPGRSNNQMLLLMMELKGRFNSKMIKRARFGSMYFDELGAFQSVERERVTGADVIRQVHITAPARDLRQRLMPPASVKMKDDEGKLLISFIDLLDRCLALDPAKRITPKEALVHPFIRGMPLPQGPLPSFDELPSFRNFPGCAWDVWGKDDELGTINLLTEDVVREAAKEIKLGKTICLNWPINFPRKPLFNRQPPSIQMWKKGEDIAVHDDSIEINTQSGSQWDGLRHFGLLEHQIFYNNTPSEFFKTGSLVQDFPDKVDNDFIKYGIHNWAQHGICGRGVLLDLVRYYTESGDPLPYDPWTTHSIPISDLEACAKKQGVTFKQGDILILRMGFMQRYLSSTQEVRDALAGKVETLAGIEQGDESKRFLWNNHFAAVASDQPTVESWPPPFPHHLHQTLLALWGMPIGEIFDLEALSKACAETGRYTFFFTSWPLNILGGVASPPNAAAYL
;
A
#
# COMPACT_ATOMS: atom_id res chain seq x y z
N MET A 1 -12.04 -30.28 -72.48
CA MET A 1 -13.17 -31.19 -72.16
C MET A 1 -13.80 -30.73 -70.86
N GLU A 2 -15.01 -31.19 -70.59
CA GLU A 2 -15.95 -30.53 -69.68
C GLU A 2 -15.84 -30.94 -68.20
N LEU A 3 -16.56 -30.14 -67.42
CA LEU A 3 -17.08 -30.33 -66.06
C LEU A 3 -17.09 -31.75 -65.48
N GLU A 4 -16.76 -31.81 -64.18
CA GLU A 4 -17.65 -32.44 -63.21
C GLU A 4 -17.75 -31.56 -61.95
N LEU A 5 -18.93 -31.47 -61.34
CA LEU A 5 -19.24 -30.60 -60.20
C LEU A 5 -19.56 -31.46 -58.96
N THR A 6 -18.78 -31.31 -57.89
CA THR A 6 -19.04 -32.01 -56.61
C THR A 6 -19.97 -31.18 -55.71
N THR A 7 -20.86 -31.88 -55.01
CA THR A 7 -22.05 -31.31 -54.34
C THR A 7 -21.75 -30.50 -53.07
N SER A 8 -22.60 -29.51 -52.79
CA SER A 8 -22.58 -28.71 -51.55
C SER A 8 -22.86 -29.55 -50.29
N PRO A 9 -22.32 -29.17 -49.12
CA PRO A 9 -22.58 -29.86 -47.85
C PRO A 9 -24.04 -29.70 -47.38
N PRO A 10 -24.57 -30.65 -46.57
CA PRO A 10 -25.96 -30.63 -46.11
C PRO A 10 -26.23 -29.54 -45.05
N PRO A 11 -27.50 -29.13 -44.86
CA PRO A 11 -27.86 -28.07 -43.92
C PRO A 11 -27.48 -28.34 -42.46
N VAL A 12 -27.15 -27.27 -41.74
CA VAL A 12 -26.78 -27.28 -40.30
C VAL A 12 -27.91 -27.85 -39.43
N GLU A 13 -29.16 -27.74 -39.88
CA GLU A 13 -30.33 -28.21 -39.14
C GLU A 13 -30.46 -29.74 -39.11
N GLU A 14 -30.12 -30.45 -40.20
CA GLU A 14 -30.10 -31.92 -40.22
C GLU A 14 -29.00 -32.49 -39.33
N THR A 15 -27.81 -31.87 -39.32
CA THR A 15 -26.72 -32.29 -38.44
C THR A 15 -27.01 -32.01 -36.95
N LEU A 16 -27.80 -30.97 -36.65
CA LEU A 16 -28.38 -30.75 -35.32
C LEU A 16 -29.46 -31.78 -34.96
N ALA A 17 -30.35 -32.13 -35.90
CA ALA A 17 -31.38 -33.15 -35.70
C ALA A 17 -30.75 -34.53 -35.43
N ALA A 18 -29.76 -34.94 -36.22
CA ALA A 18 -29.00 -36.18 -36.02
C ALA A 18 -28.28 -36.22 -34.66
N ARG A 19 -27.68 -35.10 -34.22
CA ARG A 19 -27.08 -34.99 -32.87
C ARG A 19 -28.12 -35.09 -31.75
N ARG A 20 -29.30 -34.47 -31.91
CA ARG A 20 -30.43 -34.58 -30.95
C ARG A 20 -30.97 -36.01 -30.86
N ALA A 21 -31.14 -36.70 -31.99
CA ALA A 21 -31.56 -38.10 -32.05
C ALA A 21 -30.54 -39.02 -31.35
N LYS A 22 -29.25 -38.88 -31.66
CA LYS A 22 -28.18 -39.67 -31.04
C LYS A 22 -28.09 -39.45 -29.52
N ARG A 23 -28.35 -38.23 -29.03
CA ARG A 23 -28.40 -37.92 -27.59
C ARG A 23 -29.62 -38.55 -26.88
N ARG A 24 -30.80 -38.58 -27.53
CA ARG A 24 -31.98 -39.31 -27.02
C ARG A 24 -31.75 -40.82 -26.95
N ALA A 25 -31.14 -41.41 -27.99
CA ALA A 25 -30.83 -42.84 -28.02
C ALA A 25 -29.86 -43.27 -26.89
N ILE A 26 -28.89 -42.42 -26.55
CA ILE A 26 -27.99 -42.65 -25.40
C ILE A 26 -28.77 -42.59 -24.08
N LEU A 27 -29.58 -41.56 -23.85
CA LEU A 27 -30.38 -41.42 -22.61
C LEU A 27 -31.34 -42.60 -22.40
N ALA A 28 -32.01 -43.07 -23.47
CA ALA A 28 -32.86 -44.24 -23.42
C ALA A 28 -32.10 -45.54 -23.03
N LYS A 29 -30.81 -45.65 -23.39
CA LYS A 29 -29.98 -46.82 -23.08
C LYS A 29 -29.54 -46.88 -21.61
N TYR A 30 -29.43 -45.73 -20.92
CA TYR A 30 -29.00 -45.68 -19.52
C TYR A 30 -30.14 -45.67 -18.49
N ALA A 31 -31.38 -45.36 -18.90
CA ALA A 31 -32.55 -45.37 -18.02
C ALA A 31 -32.89 -46.77 -17.44
N GLY A 32 -32.49 -47.86 -18.11
CA GLY A 32 -32.87 -49.23 -17.74
C GLY A 32 -32.00 -49.95 -16.71
N ILE A 33 -30.96 -49.30 -16.16
CA ILE A 33 -29.95 -49.97 -15.30
C ILE A 33 -30.21 -49.75 -13.78
N ALA A 34 -30.97 -48.72 -13.40
CA ALA A 34 -31.11 -48.26 -12.01
C ALA A 34 -32.27 -48.89 -11.22
N SER A 35 -32.68 -50.14 -11.51
CA SER A 35 -33.91 -50.73 -10.92
C SER A 35 -33.82 -52.25 -10.63
N ALA A 36 -32.67 -52.74 -10.18
CA ALA A 36 -32.49 -54.12 -9.70
C ALA A 36 -31.51 -54.17 -8.51
N ALA A 37 -31.78 -55.04 -7.52
CA ALA A 37 -31.14 -55.12 -6.18
C ALA A 37 -31.33 -53.82 -5.35
N LEU A 38 -32.18 -53.72 -4.32
CA LEU A 38 -32.83 -54.70 -3.42
C LEU A 38 -31.92 -55.50 -2.47
N SER A 39 -31.74 -54.93 -1.27
CA SER A 39 -31.93 -55.53 0.09
C SER A 39 -31.21 -56.80 0.55
N GLN A 40 -30.85 -56.79 1.86
CA GLN A 40 -30.31 -57.88 2.70
C GLN A 40 -28.82 -58.24 2.48
N GLY A 41 -28.00 -58.52 3.50
CA GLY A 41 -28.18 -58.36 4.96
C GLY A 41 -27.10 -59.06 5.82
N VAL A 42 -27.07 -58.74 7.13
CA VAL A 42 -26.45 -59.50 8.26
C VAL A 42 -24.90 -59.53 8.38
N SER A 43 -24.41 -59.43 9.62
CA SER A 43 -22.98 -59.46 10.05
C SER A 43 -22.48 -60.90 10.36
N PRO A 44 -21.17 -61.15 10.60
CA PRO A 44 -20.60 -60.97 11.95
C PRO A 44 -19.10 -60.58 12.04
N SER A 45 -18.64 -60.24 13.25
CA SER A 45 -17.23 -60.00 13.62
C SER A 45 -16.49 -61.29 14.02
N PRO A 46 -15.16 -61.25 14.25
CA PRO A 46 -14.67 -61.15 15.64
C PRO A 46 -13.40 -60.28 15.86
N GLY A 47 -13.14 -59.91 17.13
CA GLY A 47 -11.89 -59.33 17.65
C GLY A 47 -11.12 -60.34 18.52
N PRO A 48 -10.47 -60.00 19.66
CA PRO A 48 -10.19 -58.68 20.29
C PRO A 48 -8.73 -58.21 19.98
N SER A 49 -7.95 -57.39 20.71
CA SER A 49 -7.99 -56.59 21.97
C SER A 49 -6.96 -55.42 21.83
N SER A 50 -6.63 -54.48 22.74
CA SER A 50 -6.89 -54.11 24.16
C SER A 50 -6.78 -52.55 24.26
N ALA A 51 -7.30 -51.79 25.24
CA ALA A 51 -7.10 -51.72 26.70
C ALA A 51 -5.65 -51.30 27.14
N VAL A 52 -5.41 -50.31 28.01
CA VAL A 52 -6.31 -49.40 28.78
C VAL A 52 -5.58 -48.08 29.20
N GLU A 53 -6.30 -47.11 29.77
CA GLU A 53 -5.83 -45.75 30.19
C GLU A 53 -5.22 -45.63 31.63
N PRO A 54 -4.61 -44.47 32.03
CA PRO A 54 -3.96 -44.21 33.36
C PRO A 54 -5.00 -43.89 34.50
N PRO A 55 -4.70 -43.41 35.75
CA PRO A 55 -3.53 -42.72 36.38
C PRO A 55 -3.13 -43.36 37.78
N PRO A 56 -2.60 -42.72 38.88
CA PRO A 56 -2.23 -41.32 39.22
C PRO A 56 -0.83 -41.09 39.87
N THR A 57 -0.73 -40.69 41.16
CA THR A 57 0.39 -39.90 41.74
C THR A 57 0.70 -40.16 43.24
N SER A 58 1.79 -39.55 43.78
CA SER A 58 2.06 -39.19 45.21
C SER A 58 2.79 -40.24 46.11
N PRO A 59 3.43 -39.86 47.27
CA PRO A 59 4.20 -38.63 47.59
C PRO A 59 5.43 -38.75 48.56
N ALA A 60 6.29 -37.69 48.58
CA ALA A 60 6.98 -37.07 49.75
C ALA A 60 8.12 -37.78 50.57
N VAL A 61 8.67 -37.01 51.55
CA VAL A 61 9.64 -37.35 52.65
C VAL A 61 11.15 -37.36 52.27
N SER A 62 12.14 -36.71 52.95
CA SER A 62 12.17 -35.63 53.97
C SER A 62 13.62 -35.15 54.31
N ASN A 63 13.79 -33.90 54.83
CA ASN A 63 14.74 -33.46 55.92
C ASN A 63 16.29 -33.66 55.78
N THR A 64 17.23 -32.90 56.40
CA THR A 64 17.25 -31.61 57.16
C THR A 64 18.67 -30.98 57.30
N ALA A 65 18.76 -29.65 57.12
CA ALA A 65 19.46 -28.60 57.91
C ALA A 65 20.84 -28.75 58.63
N SER A 66 21.71 -27.74 58.41
CA SER A 66 22.57 -27.04 59.42
C SER A 66 23.07 -25.70 58.84
N GLN A 67 22.73 -24.51 59.38
CA GLN A 67 23.51 -23.66 60.33
C GLN A 67 24.83 -23.04 59.77
N SER A 68 25.20 -21.77 60.01
CA SER A 68 24.53 -20.62 60.69
C SER A 68 25.26 -19.26 60.44
N HIS A 69 24.61 -18.15 60.82
CA HIS A 69 25.15 -16.81 61.21
C HIS A 69 24.66 -15.54 60.46
N SER A 70 24.49 -14.49 61.27
CA SER A 70 24.05 -13.10 61.04
C SER A 70 24.58 -12.29 62.28
N PRO A 71 24.31 -10.97 62.51
CA PRO A 71 23.42 -10.02 61.81
C PRO A 71 23.95 -8.56 61.68
N GLY A 72 23.09 -7.66 61.19
CA GLY A 72 23.13 -6.22 61.50
C GLY A 72 23.26 -5.28 60.28
N ALA A 73 22.64 -4.10 60.23
CA ALA A 73 21.55 -3.57 61.06
C ALA A 73 20.82 -2.41 60.31
N THR A 74 19.51 -2.25 60.54
CA THR A 74 18.68 -1.15 59.98
C THR A 74 18.61 0.06 60.93
N PRO A 75 18.16 1.22 60.44
CA PRO A 75 16.92 1.79 61.01
C PRO A 75 15.93 2.36 59.97
N ALA A 76 14.65 2.38 60.34
CA ALA A 76 13.56 3.14 59.70
C ALA A 76 13.30 4.45 60.51
N LEU A 77 12.37 5.37 60.24
CA LEU A 77 11.08 5.43 59.49
C LEU A 77 11.04 6.76 58.67
N ILE A 78 10.06 7.08 57.81
CA ILE A 78 8.67 7.52 58.11
C ILE A 78 7.81 7.43 56.83
N ASP A 79 6.52 7.10 56.99
CA ASP A 79 5.51 6.99 55.92
C ASP A 79 4.99 8.33 55.39
N VAL A 80 4.62 8.36 54.10
CA VAL A 80 3.31 8.90 53.64
C VAL A 80 2.82 8.02 52.49
N GLU A 81 1.58 7.53 52.58
CA GLU A 81 0.94 6.74 51.51
C GLU A 81 0.45 7.61 50.34
N ARG A 82 0.44 7.03 49.12
CA ARG A 82 -0.84 6.83 48.40
C ARG A 82 -0.78 5.80 47.27
N SER A 83 -1.71 4.85 47.34
CA SER A 83 -2.15 3.97 46.24
C SER A 83 -3.04 4.77 45.24
N ALA A 84 -3.50 4.25 44.09
CA ALA A 84 -3.76 2.86 43.68
C ALA A 84 -3.59 2.65 42.14
N PRO A 85 -3.65 1.40 41.60
CA PRO A 85 -2.94 1.03 40.38
C PRO A 85 -3.81 0.78 39.12
N VAL A 86 -3.14 0.38 38.02
CA VAL A 86 -3.71 -0.17 36.78
C VAL A 86 -3.37 -1.67 36.65
N SER A 87 -4.31 -2.46 36.12
CA SER A 87 -4.12 -3.83 35.59
C SER A 87 -4.49 -3.82 34.09
N SER A 88 -3.72 -4.36 33.13
CA SER A 88 -3.34 -5.77 32.89
C SER A 88 -4.57 -6.70 32.72
N VAL A 89 -4.66 -7.67 31.79
CA VAL A 89 -3.64 -8.52 31.12
C VAL A 89 -4.03 -8.92 29.66
N ILE A 90 -3.14 -8.63 28.70
CA ILE A 90 -2.54 -9.46 27.61
C ILE A 90 -3.25 -10.73 27.06
N SER A 91 -3.35 -10.84 25.73
CA SER A 91 -3.07 -12.04 24.87
C SER A 91 -3.34 -11.73 23.38
N LYS A 92 -2.72 -12.29 22.31
CA LYS A 92 -1.48 -13.04 22.01
C LYS A 92 -1.65 -13.63 20.58
N ARG A 93 -0.81 -13.27 19.59
CA ARG A 93 -0.31 -14.11 18.45
C ARG A 93 0.40 -13.22 17.40
N VAL A 94 1.68 -13.47 17.09
CA VAL A 94 2.26 -14.44 16.10
C VAL A 94 2.17 -13.93 14.63
N SER A 95 3.27 -14.07 13.91
CA SER A 95 3.67 -13.19 12.79
C SER A 95 3.85 -13.89 11.44
N ALA A 96 3.50 -13.19 10.34
CA ALA A 96 3.94 -13.50 8.97
C ALA A 96 3.78 -12.27 8.02
N SER A 97 4.78 -12.02 7.17
CA SER A 97 4.81 -11.03 6.06
C SER A 97 4.39 -9.57 6.36
N VAL A 98 5.35 -8.65 6.34
CA VAL A 98 5.11 -7.21 6.57
C VAL A 98 4.51 -6.55 5.32
N SER A 99 3.18 -6.47 5.27
CA SER A 99 2.49 -5.33 4.65
C SER A 99 2.62 -4.11 5.59
N PRO A 100 2.54 -2.85 5.10
CA PRO A 100 2.71 -1.68 5.96
C PRO A 100 1.67 -1.65 7.08
N THR A 101 2.13 -1.77 8.33
CA THR A 101 1.29 -1.84 9.53
C THR A 101 0.51 -0.53 9.74
N PRO A 102 -0.79 -0.55 10.06
CA PRO A 102 -1.55 0.68 10.23
C PRO A 102 -1.20 1.37 11.56
N GLY A 103 -0.56 2.55 11.49
CA GLY A 103 -0.53 3.48 12.61
C GLY A 103 -1.96 3.84 13.04
N ILE A 104 -2.19 3.95 14.35
CA ILE A 104 -3.51 3.97 15.00
C ILE A 104 -4.51 4.90 14.29
N PHE A 105 -5.52 4.30 13.65
CA PHE A 105 -6.50 4.98 12.82
C PHE A 105 -7.64 5.58 13.67
N SER A 106 -7.32 6.56 14.51
CA SER A 106 -8.33 7.31 15.26
C SER A 106 -9.07 8.28 14.32
N LEU A 107 -10.35 8.02 14.07
CA LEU A 107 -11.26 8.98 13.41
C LEU A 107 -11.68 10.06 14.41
N ALA A 108 -10.71 10.84 14.89
CA ALA A 108 -10.93 11.95 15.80
C ALA A 108 -11.68 13.09 15.07
N LYS A 109 -12.80 13.52 15.66
CA LYS A 109 -13.52 14.72 15.24
C LYS A 109 -12.83 15.94 15.85
N ASP A 110 -11.98 16.61 15.08
CA ASP A 110 -11.17 17.72 15.56
C ASP A 110 -12.06 18.92 15.98
N GLN A 111 -11.98 19.33 17.25
CA GLN A 111 -12.81 20.40 17.81
C GLN A 111 -12.05 21.75 17.77
N GLY A 112 -12.11 22.41 16.62
CA GLY A 112 -11.66 23.79 16.44
C GLY A 112 -12.83 24.72 16.15
N ASP A 113 -13.37 25.40 17.17
CA ASP A 113 -14.41 26.41 16.98
C ASP A 113 -13.87 27.63 16.21
N GLY A 114 -14.53 27.99 15.11
CA GLY A 114 -14.00 28.98 14.17
C GLY A 114 -14.99 29.34 13.05
N GLN A 115 -16.19 29.82 13.39
CA GLN A 115 -17.16 30.28 12.38
C GLN A 115 -16.63 31.47 11.57
N VAL A 116 -16.15 31.21 10.35
CA VAL A 116 -15.87 32.25 9.35
C VAL A 116 -16.69 31.97 8.09
N LYS A 117 -17.86 32.60 7.98
CA LYS A 117 -18.73 32.52 6.79
C LYS A 117 -18.15 33.32 5.62
N GLY A 118 -17.17 32.74 4.92
CA GLY A 118 -16.69 33.25 3.64
C GLY A 118 -17.68 32.96 2.51
N GLN A 119 -18.63 33.86 2.25
CA GLN A 119 -19.47 33.77 1.04
C GLN A 119 -18.65 34.11 -0.20
N VAL A 120 -18.27 33.10 -0.99
CA VAL A 120 -17.87 33.26 -2.39
C VAL A 120 -19.12 33.05 -3.25
N GLN A 121 -19.47 34.02 -4.09
CA GLN A 121 -20.57 33.90 -5.05
C GLN A 121 -20.07 33.18 -6.30
N ASP A 122 -20.49 31.93 -6.48
CA ASP A 122 -20.16 31.13 -7.66
C ASP A 122 -21.30 31.14 -8.70
N GLY A 123 -20.95 30.81 -9.94
CA GLY A 123 -21.84 30.91 -11.11
C GLY A 123 -22.99 29.87 -11.16
N PRO A 124 -23.92 29.99 -12.12
CA PRO A 124 -25.22 29.31 -12.11
C PRO A 124 -25.20 27.84 -12.55
N HIS A 125 -24.32 27.03 -11.97
CA HIS A 125 -24.34 25.57 -12.10
C HIS A 125 -24.42 24.94 -10.71
N GLU A 126 -25.55 24.28 -10.42
CA GLU A 126 -25.79 23.64 -9.13
C GLU A 126 -24.73 22.58 -8.82
N GLN A 127 -24.01 22.78 -7.72
CA GLN A 127 -23.05 21.80 -7.23
C GLN A 127 -23.80 20.74 -6.41
N ILE A 128 -23.97 19.56 -6.98
CA ILE A 128 -24.65 18.43 -6.31
C ILE A 128 -23.74 17.89 -5.21
N SER A 129 -24.19 17.96 -3.95
CA SER A 129 -23.53 17.27 -2.85
C SER A 129 -23.72 15.76 -3.00
N ALA A 130 -22.70 14.98 -2.69
CA ALA A 130 -22.77 13.54 -2.82
C ALA A 130 -23.73 12.89 -1.81
N ALA A 131 -24.18 13.62 -0.78
CA ALA A 131 -25.18 13.14 0.17
C ALA A 131 -26.59 13.04 -0.43
N ASP A 132 -26.91 13.90 -1.41
CA ASP A 132 -28.26 14.03 -1.98
C ASP A 132 -28.45 13.24 -3.31
N TYR A 133 -27.43 12.48 -3.74
CA TYR A 133 -27.43 11.78 -5.03
C TYR A 133 -27.93 10.33 -4.92
N ASP A 134 -28.92 9.96 -5.74
CA ASP A 134 -29.29 8.57 -6.06
C ASP A 134 -28.86 8.20 -7.51
N PRO A 135 -27.87 7.31 -7.70
CA PRO A 135 -27.50 6.81 -9.03
C PRO A 135 -28.54 5.86 -9.66
N SER A 136 -29.55 5.40 -8.93
CA SER A 136 -30.58 4.48 -9.44
C SER A 136 -31.51 5.15 -10.46
N LEU A 137 -31.88 6.42 -10.23
CA LEU A 137 -32.77 7.18 -11.12
C LEU A 137 -32.13 7.43 -12.49
N ASP A 138 -30.89 7.93 -12.49
CA ASP A 138 -30.08 8.15 -13.69
C ASP A 138 -29.96 6.90 -14.57
N ARG A 139 -29.80 5.73 -13.93
CA ARG A 139 -29.69 4.44 -14.62
C ARG A 139 -31.00 4.00 -15.25
N ARG A 140 -32.15 4.20 -14.58
CA ARG A 140 -33.49 3.92 -15.14
C ARG A 140 -33.78 4.81 -16.35
N GLU A 141 -33.38 6.09 -16.29
CA GLU A 141 -33.55 7.02 -17.41
C GLU A 141 -32.69 6.63 -18.61
N ASP A 142 -31.41 6.29 -18.39
CA ASP A 142 -30.52 5.86 -19.47
C ASP A 142 -30.93 4.48 -20.04
N GLU A 143 -31.49 3.56 -19.24
CA GLU A 143 -32.11 2.32 -19.76
C GLU A 143 -33.33 2.58 -20.64
N LYS A 144 -34.26 3.49 -20.24
CA LYS A 144 -35.38 3.91 -21.11
C LYS A 144 -34.89 4.43 -22.47
N ARG A 145 -33.84 5.26 -22.45
CA ARG A 145 -33.21 5.84 -23.66
C ARG A 145 -32.57 4.77 -24.55
N VAL A 146 -31.92 3.75 -23.98
CA VAL A 146 -31.39 2.59 -24.71
C VAL A 146 -32.51 1.74 -25.34
N LEU A 147 -33.62 1.56 -24.63
CA LEU A 147 -34.77 0.77 -25.10
C LEU A 147 -35.68 1.53 -26.09
N GLY A 148 -35.41 2.81 -26.36
CA GLY A 148 -36.15 3.61 -27.34
C GLY A 148 -37.60 3.94 -26.95
N VAL A 149 -37.94 3.82 -25.67
CA VAL A 149 -39.28 4.12 -25.16
C VAL A 149 -39.48 5.64 -25.14
N LYS A 150 -40.50 6.14 -25.85
CA LYS A 150 -40.93 7.53 -25.76
C LYS A 150 -41.78 7.73 -24.51
N ASP A 151 -41.60 8.86 -23.82
CA ASP A 151 -42.55 9.29 -22.81
C ASP A 151 -43.81 9.86 -23.52
N GLU A 152 -44.97 9.26 -23.24
CA GLU A 152 -46.27 9.92 -23.42
C GLU A 152 -46.42 10.99 -22.32
N PRO A 153 -47.16 12.09 -22.54
CA PRO A 153 -47.35 13.13 -21.51
C PRO A 153 -48.12 12.56 -20.32
N ALA A 154 -47.54 12.67 -19.11
CA ALA A 154 -48.28 12.39 -17.89
C ALA A 154 -49.27 13.54 -17.61
N GLU A 155 -50.56 13.22 -17.47
CA GLU A 155 -51.55 14.14 -16.92
C GLU A 155 -51.29 14.38 -15.42
N ASP A 156 -51.74 15.52 -14.89
CA ASP A 156 -51.32 16.06 -13.59
C ASP A 156 -51.57 15.10 -12.40
N ILE A 157 -50.50 14.52 -11.87
CA ILE A 157 -50.50 13.87 -10.56
C ILE A 157 -50.14 14.92 -9.51
N GLN A 158 -51.10 15.23 -8.62
CA GLN A 158 -50.87 16.13 -7.50
C GLN A 158 -49.82 15.54 -6.54
N LEU A 159 -48.89 16.40 -6.10
CA LEU A 159 -47.97 16.09 -5.01
C LEU A 159 -48.75 15.73 -3.76
N VAL A 160 -48.53 14.51 -3.27
CA VAL A 160 -48.83 14.12 -1.89
C VAL A 160 -47.49 13.99 -1.18
N GLU A 161 -47.34 14.69 -0.07
CA GLU A 161 -46.18 14.57 0.80
C GLU A 161 -46.31 13.24 1.57
N GLU A 162 -45.48 12.25 1.22
CA GLU A 162 -45.30 11.04 2.02
C GLU A 162 -44.21 11.34 3.06
N GLU A 163 -44.61 11.48 4.34
CA GLU A 163 -43.67 11.50 5.46
C GLU A 163 -43.10 10.09 5.65
N GLU A 164 -41.77 9.94 5.66
CA GLU A 164 -41.12 8.66 5.96
C GLU A 164 -41.31 8.33 7.47
N GLU A 165 -42.09 7.30 7.79
CA GLU A 165 -42.15 6.77 9.16
C GLU A 165 -40.83 6.05 9.51
N GLU A 166 -40.13 6.52 10.55
CA GLU A 166 -38.93 5.85 11.07
C GLU A 166 -39.32 4.56 11.83
N ASP A 167 -38.93 3.39 11.28
CA ASP A 167 -39.10 2.07 11.91
C ASP A 167 -38.19 1.91 13.16
N ASP A 168 -38.58 2.52 14.27
CA ASP A 168 -37.96 2.34 15.59
C ASP A 168 -38.27 0.93 16.15
N VAL A 169 -37.23 0.12 16.41
CA VAL A 169 -37.35 -1.25 16.95
C VAL A 169 -36.77 -1.39 18.36
N ASP A 170 -37.55 -2.10 19.19
CA ASP A 170 -37.24 -2.56 20.55
C ASP A 170 -36.99 -1.52 21.67
N ASP A 171 -38.06 -1.23 22.43
CA ASP A 171 -37.99 -1.36 23.90
C ASP A 171 -39.26 -2.07 24.42
N MET A 172 -39.07 -3.13 25.23
CA MET A 172 -40.13 -4.04 25.68
C MET A 172 -40.42 -3.95 27.20
N PHE A 173 -40.08 -2.83 27.87
CA PHE A 173 -40.33 -2.67 29.32
C PHE A 173 -40.96 -1.33 29.74
N ALA A 174 -42.25 -1.11 29.44
CA ALA A 174 -43.04 -0.03 30.07
C ALA A 174 -44.50 -0.44 30.39
N ILE A 175 -44.91 -0.29 31.65
CA ILE A 175 -46.31 -0.45 32.10
C ILE A 175 -46.85 0.90 32.57
N ALA A 176 -47.74 1.52 31.78
CA ALA A 176 -48.74 2.48 32.30
C ALA A 176 -49.90 2.71 31.32
N THR A 177 -51.12 2.77 31.87
CA THR A 177 -52.37 3.01 31.15
C THR A 177 -52.54 4.45 30.62
N THR A 178 -53.21 4.63 29.48
CA THR A 178 -54.50 5.38 29.43
C THR A 178 -55.24 5.20 28.08
N LYS A 179 -56.52 5.58 28.01
CA LYS A 179 -57.42 5.41 26.84
C LYS A 179 -57.72 6.76 26.17
N LYS A 180 -57.93 6.77 24.83
CA LYS A 180 -58.96 7.64 24.20
C LYS A 180 -59.40 7.23 22.78
N THR A 181 -60.66 6.78 22.69
CA THR A 181 -61.68 7.04 21.63
C THR A 181 -61.31 7.02 20.13
N LYS A 182 -61.97 6.10 19.41
CA LYS A 182 -62.08 6.01 17.93
C LYS A 182 -62.74 7.24 17.28
N LYS A 183 -62.45 7.45 15.99
CA LYS A 183 -63.44 7.87 14.97
C LYS A 183 -63.42 6.89 13.81
N VAL A 184 -64.56 6.74 13.11
CA VAL A 184 -64.75 5.82 11.98
C VAL A 184 -65.15 6.62 10.74
N LYS A 185 -64.61 6.26 9.57
CA LYS A 185 -65.17 6.61 8.27
C LYS A 185 -65.22 5.34 7.40
N ASN A 186 -66.36 5.11 6.76
CA ASN A 186 -66.55 4.00 5.83
C ASN A 186 -66.09 4.42 4.43
N VAL A 187 -65.44 3.51 3.70
CA VAL A 187 -65.31 3.54 2.24
C VAL A 187 -65.77 2.20 1.68
N VAL A 188 -66.38 2.21 0.49
CA VAL A 188 -67.24 1.14 -0.02
C VAL A 188 -66.44 0.10 -0.83
N LYS A 189 -66.63 -1.18 -0.53
CA LYS A 189 -66.15 -2.29 -1.38
C LYS A 189 -66.99 -2.37 -2.67
N LYS A 190 -66.34 -2.57 -3.82
CA LYS A 190 -66.93 -3.26 -4.98
C LYS A 190 -66.38 -4.69 -5.07
N PRO A 191 -67.16 -5.67 -5.59
CA PRO A 191 -66.80 -7.08 -5.55
C PRO A 191 -65.84 -7.49 -6.67
N ALA A 192 -65.00 -8.48 -6.38
CA ALA A 192 -64.27 -9.23 -7.40
C ALA A 192 -65.13 -10.39 -7.95
N ALA A 193 -64.92 -10.76 -9.21
CA ALA A 193 -65.42 -12.00 -9.78
C ALA A 193 -64.33 -13.10 -9.70
N PRO A 194 -64.68 -14.38 -9.49
CA PRO A 194 -63.69 -15.43 -9.27
C PRO A 194 -63.07 -15.93 -10.59
N ALA A 195 -61.74 -15.87 -10.68
CA ALA A 195 -60.97 -16.64 -11.67
C ALA A 195 -60.59 -18.01 -11.09
N LEU A 196 -60.53 -19.05 -11.95
CA LEU A 196 -60.36 -20.43 -11.50
C LEU A 196 -58.96 -20.69 -10.94
N ILE A 197 -58.91 -21.38 -9.80
CA ILE A 197 -57.68 -21.95 -9.25
C ILE A 197 -57.20 -23.06 -10.18
N THR A 198 -56.05 -22.85 -10.83
CA THR A 198 -55.28 -23.91 -11.50
C THR A 198 -53.92 -23.98 -10.83
N THR A 199 -53.59 -25.11 -10.20
CA THR A 199 -52.46 -25.23 -9.27
C THR A 199 -51.13 -25.47 -10.00
N THR A 200 -50.39 -24.39 -10.29
CA THR A 200 -48.99 -24.46 -10.76
C THR A 200 -48.15 -23.29 -10.20
N LEU A 201 -47.12 -23.63 -9.42
CA LEU A 201 -46.03 -22.78 -8.92
C LEU A 201 -46.40 -21.64 -7.94
N ASP A 202 -45.73 -21.64 -6.78
CA ASP A 202 -45.76 -20.53 -5.82
C ASP A 202 -45.04 -19.29 -6.40
N THR A 203 -45.77 -18.21 -6.66
CA THR A 203 -45.19 -16.93 -7.07
C THR A 203 -44.56 -16.21 -5.88
N ALA A 204 -43.34 -16.60 -5.52
CA ALA A 204 -42.50 -15.91 -4.52
C ALA A 204 -41.79 -14.65 -5.08
N ALA A 205 -42.19 -14.20 -6.28
CA ALA A 205 -41.69 -13.01 -6.93
C ALA A 205 -42.77 -11.92 -6.99
N ASP A 206 -42.36 -10.65 -6.85
CA ASP A 206 -43.23 -9.50 -7.06
C ASP A 206 -43.62 -9.30 -8.54
N SER A 207 -44.50 -8.34 -8.82
CA SER A 207 -44.97 -8.03 -10.18
C SER A 207 -43.89 -7.53 -11.14
N GLU A 208 -42.70 -7.17 -10.63
CA GLU A 208 -41.53 -6.78 -11.43
C GLU A 208 -40.51 -7.93 -11.57
N GLY A 209 -40.72 -9.05 -10.88
CA GLY A 209 -39.88 -10.25 -10.87
C GLY A 209 -38.81 -10.30 -9.77
N TYR A 210 -38.84 -9.45 -8.74
CA TYR A 210 -37.91 -9.54 -7.61
C TYR A 210 -38.38 -10.54 -6.57
N TYR A 211 -37.44 -11.19 -5.88
CA TYR A 211 -37.77 -12.11 -4.80
C TYR A 211 -38.33 -11.38 -3.57
N GLN A 212 -39.49 -11.80 -3.07
CA GLN A 212 -40.04 -11.24 -1.83
C GLN A 212 -39.26 -11.80 -0.64
N VAL A 213 -38.39 -10.98 -0.05
CA VAL A 213 -37.51 -11.35 1.07
C VAL A 213 -38.32 -11.59 2.34
N ILE A 214 -38.08 -12.73 3.00
CA ILE A 214 -38.71 -13.11 4.26
C ILE A 214 -37.61 -13.23 5.33
N LEU A 215 -37.70 -12.43 6.40
CA LEU A 215 -36.77 -12.54 7.53
C LEU A 215 -37.00 -13.87 8.28
N GLY A 216 -35.92 -14.53 8.67
CA GLY A 216 -35.92 -15.87 9.25
C GLY A 216 -35.97 -17.02 8.24
N GLU A 217 -36.21 -16.77 6.95
CA GLU A 217 -36.22 -17.81 5.91
C GLU A 217 -34.85 -18.49 5.76
N GLN A 218 -34.86 -19.80 5.52
CA GLN A 218 -33.67 -20.59 5.25
C GLN A 218 -33.52 -20.90 3.75
N LEU A 219 -32.35 -20.59 3.20
CA LEU A 219 -31.98 -20.76 1.79
C LEU A 219 -30.93 -21.88 1.61
N ASP A 220 -30.73 -22.34 0.37
CA ASP A 220 -29.76 -23.40 -0.01
C ASP A 220 -29.85 -24.67 0.86
N GLY A 221 -31.07 -25.21 0.97
CA GLY A 221 -31.33 -26.46 1.70
C GLY A 221 -31.20 -26.37 3.23
N GLY A 222 -31.49 -25.22 3.82
CA GLY A 222 -31.39 -24.99 5.27
C GLY A 222 -30.10 -24.28 5.71
N ARG A 223 -29.13 -24.09 4.80
CA ARG A 223 -27.77 -23.63 5.12
C ARG A 223 -27.68 -22.17 5.57
N TYR A 224 -28.47 -21.28 4.96
CA TYR A 224 -28.37 -19.83 5.14
C TYR A 224 -29.67 -19.26 5.70
N GLN A 225 -29.65 -18.77 6.94
CA GLN A 225 -30.82 -18.09 7.52
C GLN A 225 -30.74 -16.58 7.30
N VAL A 226 -31.69 -16.02 6.54
CA VAL A 226 -31.83 -14.58 6.32
C VAL A 226 -32.21 -13.90 7.63
N PHE A 227 -31.55 -12.79 7.99
CA PHE A 227 -31.87 -12.02 9.21
C PHE A 227 -31.89 -10.50 9.01
N SER A 228 -31.44 -9.99 7.87
CA SER A 228 -31.48 -8.55 7.55
C SER A 228 -31.53 -8.34 6.03
N HIS A 229 -32.25 -7.31 5.59
CA HIS A 229 -32.28 -6.84 4.21
C HIS A 229 -31.28 -5.68 4.06
N LEU A 230 -30.37 -5.76 3.08
CA LEU A 230 -29.38 -4.72 2.80
C LEU A 230 -29.81 -3.74 1.71
N GLY A 231 -30.74 -4.11 0.82
CA GLY A 231 -31.30 -3.20 -0.18
C GLY A 231 -31.89 -3.88 -1.44
N LYS A 232 -32.85 -3.22 -2.08
CA LYS A 232 -33.42 -3.56 -3.41
C LYS A 232 -32.70 -2.75 -4.48
N GLY A 233 -31.83 -3.39 -5.25
CA GLY A 233 -31.17 -2.80 -6.42
C GLY A 233 -31.93 -3.09 -7.72
N MET A 234 -31.54 -2.44 -8.83
CA MET A 234 -32.15 -2.57 -10.17
C MET A 234 -32.18 -4.00 -10.76
N PHE A 235 -31.32 -4.90 -10.25
CA PHE A 235 -31.14 -6.25 -10.78
C PHE A 235 -31.38 -7.37 -9.75
N ALA A 236 -31.34 -7.04 -8.45
CA ALA A 236 -31.32 -8.01 -7.36
C ALA A 236 -31.70 -7.37 -6.02
N ASN A 237 -32.25 -8.18 -5.12
CA ASN A 237 -32.34 -7.85 -3.70
C ASN A 237 -31.11 -8.42 -2.98
N VAL A 238 -30.53 -7.68 -2.03
CA VAL A 238 -29.37 -8.12 -1.24
C VAL A 238 -29.77 -8.31 0.21
N VAL A 239 -29.42 -9.45 0.80
CA VAL A 239 -29.73 -9.80 2.19
C VAL A 239 -28.49 -10.25 2.94
N ARG A 240 -28.44 -10.05 4.26
CA ARG A 240 -27.51 -10.78 5.14
C ARG A 240 -28.15 -12.07 5.64
N ALA A 241 -27.33 -13.12 5.65
CA ALA A 241 -27.69 -14.42 6.20
C ALA A 241 -26.59 -14.99 7.08
N ARG A 242 -26.99 -15.81 8.07
CA ARG A 242 -26.09 -16.58 8.94
C ARG A 242 -25.93 -18.01 8.43
N VAL A 243 -24.74 -18.57 8.53
CA VAL A 243 -24.47 -19.97 8.19
C VAL A 243 -24.85 -20.87 9.36
N LEU A 244 -25.88 -21.69 9.17
CA LEU A 244 -26.40 -22.58 10.23
C LEU A 244 -25.61 -23.89 10.38
N ASN A 245 -24.90 -24.33 9.34
CA ASN A 245 -24.18 -25.61 9.30
C ASN A 245 -22.66 -25.44 9.56
N SER A 246 -22.29 -24.51 10.44
CA SER A 246 -20.90 -24.27 10.87
C SER A 246 -20.44 -25.36 11.86
N GLU A 247 -19.15 -25.62 11.99
CA GLU A 247 -18.68 -26.67 12.92
C GLU A 247 -18.83 -26.25 14.40
N PRO A 248 -19.07 -27.21 15.34
CA PRO A 248 -19.33 -26.89 16.75
C PRO A 248 -18.13 -26.24 17.46
N GLY A 249 -18.12 -24.91 17.48
CA GLY A 249 -17.07 -24.10 18.12
C GLY A 249 -16.62 -22.88 17.30
N GLU A 250 -16.98 -22.80 16.01
CA GLU A 250 -16.74 -21.59 15.23
C GLU A 250 -17.73 -20.46 15.58
N ALA A 251 -17.29 -19.22 15.38
CA ALA A 251 -18.17 -18.05 15.46
C ALA A 251 -19.21 -18.08 14.32
N VAL A 252 -20.40 -17.53 14.56
CA VAL A 252 -21.50 -17.53 13.56
C VAL A 252 -21.08 -16.71 12.34
N LYS A 253 -20.72 -17.39 11.26
CA LYS A 253 -20.33 -16.76 10.00
C LYS A 253 -21.52 -16.07 9.34
N GLU A 254 -21.33 -14.80 8.97
CA GLU A 254 -22.28 -14.05 8.15
C GLU A 254 -21.84 -14.00 6.68
N VAL A 255 -22.82 -13.96 5.78
CA VAL A 255 -22.63 -13.79 4.33
C VAL A 255 -23.63 -12.78 3.77
N ALA A 256 -23.28 -12.14 2.66
CA ALA A 256 -24.21 -11.36 1.85
C ALA A 256 -24.72 -12.22 0.68
N ILE A 257 -26.03 -12.25 0.44
CA ILE A 257 -26.64 -13.02 -0.65
C ILE A 257 -27.35 -12.06 -1.59
N LYS A 258 -26.89 -12.00 -2.85
CA LYS A 258 -27.51 -11.24 -3.95
C LYS A 258 -28.50 -12.17 -4.66
N ILE A 259 -29.79 -11.94 -4.45
CA ILE A 259 -30.90 -12.71 -5.03
C ILE A 259 -31.38 -11.98 -6.28
N LEU A 260 -31.03 -12.48 -7.45
CA LEU A 260 -31.36 -11.82 -8.72
C LEU A 260 -32.85 -11.91 -9.04
N ASN A 261 -33.36 -10.86 -9.68
CA ASN A 261 -34.70 -10.83 -10.26
C ASN A 261 -34.84 -11.90 -11.37
N SER A 262 -36.00 -12.57 -11.43
CA SER A 262 -36.24 -13.79 -12.22
C SER A 262 -36.31 -13.58 -13.74
N VAL A 263 -36.27 -12.34 -14.22
CA VAL A 263 -36.25 -12.03 -15.65
C VAL A 263 -34.98 -12.58 -16.32
N LEU A 264 -35.16 -13.31 -17.43
CA LEU A 264 -34.12 -14.10 -18.09
C LEU A 264 -32.87 -13.31 -18.52
N SER A 265 -32.98 -12.01 -18.81
CA SER A 265 -31.82 -11.14 -19.10
C SER A 265 -30.95 -10.93 -17.86
N ARG A 266 -31.56 -10.66 -16.69
CA ARG A 266 -30.88 -10.49 -15.41
C ARG A 266 -30.27 -11.80 -14.92
N PHE A 267 -30.97 -12.93 -15.09
CA PHE A 267 -30.43 -14.27 -14.82
C PHE A 267 -29.15 -14.55 -15.64
N LYS A 268 -29.15 -14.24 -16.95
CA LYS A 268 -27.94 -14.35 -17.80
C LYS A 268 -26.81 -13.41 -17.35
N ALA A 269 -27.13 -12.17 -16.97
CA ALA A 269 -26.14 -11.24 -16.45
C ALA A 269 -25.49 -11.77 -15.15
N GLY A 270 -26.28 -12.33 -14.23
CA GLY A 270 -25.75 -12.96 -13.01
C GLY A 270 -24.86 -14.18 -13.26
N GLN A 271 -25.15 -14.98 -14.30
CA GLN A 271 -24.24 -16.06 -14.72
C GLN A 271 -22.91 -15.50 -15.25
N LYS A 272 -22.93 -14.39 -16.00
CA LYS A 272 -21.70 -13.72 -16.47
C LYS A 272 -20.91 -13.10 -15.31
N GLU A 273 -21.60 -12.42 -14.38
CA GLU A 273 -21.02 -11.88 -13.14
C GLU A 273 -20.30 -12.99 -12.35
N ALA A 274 -20.96 -14.14 -12.14
CA ALA A 274 -20.37 -15.29 -11.45
C ALA A 274 -19.15 -15.88 -12.18
N GLN A 275 -19.16 -15.93 -13.51
CA GLN A 275 -18.00 -16.38 -14.30
C GLN A 275 -16.81 -15.42 -14.17
N ILE A 276 -17.06 -14.11 -14.25
CA ILE A 276 -16.05 -13.05 -14.08
C ILE A 276 -15.45 -13.10 -12.66
N LEU A 277 -16.28 -13.22 -11.63
CA LEU A 277 -15.84 -13.35 -10.23
C LEU A 277 -14.96 -14.59 -10.01
N ASN A 278 -15.28 -15.73 -10.62
CA ASN A 278 -14.42 -16.92 -10.53
C ASN A 278 -13.09 -16.75 -11.28
N LYS A 279 -13.10 -16.17 -12.50
CA LYS A 279 -11.87 -15.82 -13.26
C LYS A 279 -10.94 -14.89 -12.46
N LEU A 280 -11.51 -13.94 -11.70
CA LEU A 280 -10.76 -13.05 -10.81
C LEU A 280 -10.25 -13.75 -9.55
N LYS A 281 -11.06 -14.64 -8.95
CA LYS A 281 -10.71 -15.45 -7.77
C LYS A 281 -9.55 -16.40 -8.05
N GLU A 282 -9.50 -17.02 -9.23
CA GLU A 282 -8.38 -17.84 -9.71
C GLU A 282 -7.11 -17.02 -9.97
N ALA A 283 -7.26 -15.77 -10.43
CA ALA A 283 -6.15 -14.88 -10.77
C ALA A 283 -5.51 -14.13 -9.58
N ASP A 284 -6.15 -14.18 -8.40
CA ASP A 284 -5.68 -13.70 -7.09
C ASP A 284 -6.10 -14.67 -5.95
N PRO A 285 -5.42 -15.81 -5.77
CA PRO A 285 -5.80 -16.80 -4.74
C PRO A 285 -5.59 -16.34 -3.29
N GLU A 286 -4.72 -15.35 -3.08
CA GLU A 286 -4.30 -14.86 -1.74
C GLU A 286 -5.15 -13.68 -1.22
N ASP A 287 -6.16 -13.26 -1.98
CA ASP A 287 -7.05 -12.12 -1.69
C ASP A 287 -6.34 -10.77 -1.48
N LYS A 288 -5.26 -10.53 -2.25
CA LYS A 288 -4.43 -9.32 -2.16
C LYS A 288 -4.83 -8.23 -3.17
N LYS A 289 -6.00 -8.37 -3.82
CA LYS A 289 -6.44 -7.49 -4.91
C LYS A 289 -7.82 -6.85 -4.73
N HIS A 290 -8.38 -6.84 -3.52
CA HIS A 290 -9.51 -5.94 -3.18
C HIS A 290 -10.73 -6.04 -4.11
N VAL A 291 -11.08 -7.25 -4.57
CA VAL A 291 -12.33 -7.56 -5.26
C VAL A 291 -13.13 -8.53 -4.39
N VAL A 292 -14.46 -8.37 -4.35
CA VAL A 292 -15.34 -9.19 -3.51
C VAL A 292 -15.29 -10.69 -3.88
N ARG A 293 -15.23 -11.54 -2.86
CA ARG A 293 -15.15 -13.00 -2.98
C ARG A 293 -16.54 -13.59 -3.13
N LEU A 294 -16.80 -14.20 -4.29
CA LEU A 294 -17.89 -15.14 -4.47
C LEU A 294 -17.54 -16.46 -3.77
N GLU A 295 -18.37 -16.90 -2.81
CA GLU A 295 -18.22 -18.20 -2.14
C GLU A 295 -18.80 -19.33 -2.98
N ARG A 296 -20.06 -19.18 -3.40
CA ARG A 296 -20.83 -20.13 -4.22
C ARG A 296 -22.00 -19.46 -4.91
N THR A 297 -22.66 -20.20 -5.79
CA THR A 297 -23.97 -19.87 -6.35
C THR A 297 -24.98 -20.99 -6.05
N PHE A 298 -26.26 -20.66 -6.02
CA PHE A 298 -27.38 -21.60 -5.95
C PHE A 298 -28.62 -21.00 -6.61
N GLU A 299 -29.69 -21.78 -6.80
CA GLU A 299 -30.99 -21.29 -7.24
C GLU A 299 -32.04 -21.51 -6.16
N HIS A 300 -32.90 -20.52 -5.90
CA HIS A 300 -34.01 -20.60 -4.93
C HIS A 300 -35.29 -20.08 -5.56
N ARG A 301 -36.33 -20.92 -5.64
CA ARG A 301 -37.65 -20.57 -6.17
C ARG A 301 -37.63 -19.88 -7.55
N GLY A 302 -36.66 -20.23 -8.41
CA GLY A 302 -36.49 -19.65 -9.75
C GLY A 302 -35.59 -18.41 -9.84
N HIS A 303 -35.02 -17.97 -8.71
CA HIS A 303 -34.05 -16.87 -8.64
C HIS A 303 -32.62 -17.41 -8.52
N LEU A 304 -31.67 -16.79 -9.23
CA LEU A 304 -30.24 -17.05 -9.07
C LEU A 304 -29.72 -16.31 -7.83
N CYS A 305 -29.05 -17.02 -6.93
CA CYS A 305 -28.46 -16.50 -5.71
C CYS A 305 -26.93 -16.56 -5.79
N LEU A 306 -26.27 -15.41 -5.61
CA LEU A 306 -24.82 -15.31 -5.49
C LEU A 306 -24.46 -15.07 -4.01
N VAL A 307 -23.60 -15.91 -3.42
CA VAL A 307 -23.17 -15.79 -2.02
C VAL A 307 -21.80 -15.15 -1.95
N PHE A 308 -21.68 -14.07 -1.19
CA PHE A 308 -20.47 -13.29 -1.00
C PHE A 308 -20.07 -13.24 0.48
N GLU A 309 -18.80 -12.90 0.72
CA GLU A 309 -18.34 -12.43 2.03
C GLU A 309 -19.21 -11.28 2.58
N SER A 310 -19.42 -11.22 3.89
CA SER A 310 -20.14 -10.09 4.51
C SER A 310 -19.20 -8.90 4.67
N LEU A 311 -19.62 -7.73 4.18
CA LEU A 311 -18.94 -6.44 4.36
C LEU A 311 -19.89 -5.44 5.05
N SER A 312 -19.34 -4.38 5.61
CA SER A 312 -20.05 -3.51 6.55
C SER A 312 -21.03 -2.55 5.85
N MET A 313 -20.52 -1.74 4.92
CA MET A 313 -21.27 -0.68 4.21
C MET A 313 -20.51 -0.20 2.96
N ASN A 314 -21.17 0.56 2.09
CA ASN A 314 -20.54 1.19 0.91
C ASN A 314 -19.86 2.53 1.24
N LEU A 315 -19.02 3.05 0.34
CA LEU A 315 -18.35 4.33 0.53
C LEU A 315 -19.27 5.55 0.37
N ARG A 316 -20.42 5.45 -0.32
CA ARG A 316 -21.43 6.52 -0.37
C ARG A 316 -21.93 6.85 1.04
N ASP A 317 -22.28 5.82 1.80
CA ASP A 317 -22.76 5.92 3.17
C ASP A 317 -21.65 6.29 4.17
N VAL A 318 -20.39 5.87 3.91
CA VAL A 318 -19.25 6.37 4.68
C VAL A 318 -19.12 7.88 4.53
N VAL A 319 -19.14 8.42 3.30
CA VAL A 319 -19.08 9.88 3.06
C VAL A 319 -20.27 10.60 3.70
N LYS A 320 -21.50 10.07 3.54
CA LYS A 320 -22.71 10.64 4.18
C LYS A 320 -22.54 10.82 5.70
N ARG A 321 -21.91 9.86 6.39
CA ARG A 321 -21.68 9.91 7.86
C ARG A 321 -20.65 10.95 8.32
N PHE A 322 -19.79 11.49 7.45
CA PHE A 322 -18.91 12.63 7.80
C PHE A 322 -19.62 13.99 7.66
N GLY A 323 -20.72 14.04 6.93
CA GLY A 323 -21.53 15.25 6.73
C GLY A 323 -21.52 15.76 5.29
N LYS A 324 -22.53 16.56 4.96
CA LYS A 324 -22.70 17.19 3.64
C LYS A 324 -21.51 18.06 3.30
N ASP A 325 -20.94 17.85 2.10
CA ASP A 325 -19.80 18.61 1.57
C ASP A 325 -18.49 18.55 2.39
N VAL A 326 -18.33 17.56 3.29
CA VAL A 326 -17.13 17.39 4.15
C VAL A 326 -16.06 16.50 3.50
N GLY A 327 -16.47 15.35 2.95
CA GLY A 327 -15.53 14.34 2.43
C GLY A 327 -14.73 13.60 3.51
N LEU A 328 -13.60 13.02 3.12
CA LEU A 328 -12.74 12.17 3.95
C LEU A 328 -11.33 12.76 4.06
N ASN A 329 -10.66 12.51 5.20
CA ASN A 329 -9.26 12.90 5.38
C ASN A 329 -8.36 12.33 4.26
N ILE A 330 -7.46 13.16 3.74
CA ILE A 330 -6.59 12.84 2.60
C ILE A 330 -5.76 11.55 2.79
N LYS A 331 -5.41 11.19 4.03
CA LYS A 331 -4.70 9.92 4.35
C LYS A 331 -5.60 8.69 4.17
N ALA A 332 -6.91 8.80 4.43
CA ALA A 332 -7.88 7.75 4.14
C ALA A 332 -8.12 7.63 2.62
N VAL A 333 -8.24 8.76 1.91
CA VAL A 333 -8.34 8.79 0.45
C VAL A 333 -7.11 8.13 -0.20
N ARG A 334 -5.90 8.36 0.33
CA ARG A 334 -4.68 7.64 -0.08
C ARG A 334 -4.78 6.13 0.14
N ALA A 335 -5.19 5.69 1.33
CA ALA A 335 -5.31 4.27 1.64
C ALA A 335 -6.33 3.56 0.74
N TYR A 336 -7.45 4.22 0.44
CA TYR A 336 -8.46 3.70 -0.48
C TYR A 336 -8.01 3.71 -1.94
N ALA A 337 -7.33 4.78 -2.39
CA ALA A 337 -6.77 4.85 -3.73
C ALA A 337 -5.78 3.70 -4.01
N HIS A 338 -4.89 3.40 -3.06
CA HIS A 338 -3.96 2.26 -3.16
C HIS A 338 -4.71 0.93 -3.39
N GLN A 339 -5.75 0.67 -2.59
CA GLN A 339 -6.56 -0.55 -2.68
C GLN A 339 -7.36 -0.64 -3.99
N LEU A 340 -7.90 0.50 -4.48
CA LEU A 340 -8.57 0.57 -5.77
C LEU A 340 -7.61 0.30 -6.94
N PHE A 341 -6.39 0.85 -6.94
CA PHE A 341 -5.41 0.55 -7.99
C PHE A 341 -4.86 -0.88 -7.89
N LEU A 342 -4.84 -1.51 -6.71
CA LEU A 342 -4.61 -2.96 -6.59
C LEU A 342 -5.72 -3.76 -7.28
N ALA A 343 -7.00 -3.41 -7.10
CA ALA A 343 -8.10 -4.04 -7.84
C ALA A 343 -7.99 -3.83 -9.36
N MET A 344 -7.68 -2.61 -9.81
CA MET A 344 -7.46 -2.34 -11.24
C MET A 344 -6.26 -3.11 -11.81
N SER A 345 -5.23 -3.39 -11.01
CA SER A 345 -4.11 -4.24 -11.44
C SER A 345 -4.54 -5.67 -11.74
N LEU A 346 -5.56 -6.19 -11.05
CA LEU A 346 -6.14 -7.51 -11.32
C LEU A 346 -7.11 -7.47 -12.51
N LEU A 347 -8.04 -6.52 -12.56
CA LEU A 347 -9.00 -6.40 -13.68
C LEU A 347 -8.25 -6.29 -15.02
N ARG A 348 -7.24 -5.41 -15.09
CA ARG A 348 -6.39 -5.23 -16.28
C ARG A 348 -5.55 -6.47 -16.62
N LYS A 349 -5.00 -7.19 -15.63
CA LYS A 349 -4.32 -8.49 -15.83
C LYS A 349 -5.25 -9.52 -16.47
N CYS A 350 -6.54 -9.46 -16.16
CA CYS A 350 -7.55 -10.40 -16.64
C CYS A 350 -8.35 -9.91 -17.87
N ASN A 351 -7.97 -8.77 -18.47
CA ASN A 351 -8.67 -8.08 -19.56
C ASN A 351 -10.14 -7.71 -19.27
N ILE A 352 -10.50 -7.51 -18.00
CA ILE A 352 -11.86 -7.16 -17.57
C ILE A 352 -11.99 -5.64 -17.40
N MET A 353 -13.14 -5.11 -17.79
CA MET A 353 -13.63 -3.78 -17.44
C MET A 353 -14.77 -3.93 -16.43
N HIS A 354 -14.83 -3.08 -15.40
CA HIS A 354 -15.92 -3.08 -14.43
C HIS A 354 -17.13 -2.28 -14.92
N ALA A 355 -16.87 -1.12 -15.53
CA ALA A 355 -17.86 -0.27 -16.18
C ALA A 355 -19.02 0.21 -15.29
N ASP A 356 -18.84 0.25 -13.96
CA ASP A 356 -19.76 0.91 -13.02
C ASP A 356 -19.06 1.24 -11.67
N ILE A 357 -17.83 1.76 -11.70
CA ILE A 357 -17.11 2.12 -10.46
C ILE A 357 -17.61 3.46 -9.93
N LYS A 358 -18.06 3.45 -8.68
CA LYS A 358 -18.61 4.57 -7.90
C LYS A 358 -18.60 4.23 -6.41
N PRO A 359 -18.73 5.18 -5.48
CA PRO A 359 -18.73 4.92 -4.03
C PRO A 359 -19.76 3.88 -3.56
N ASP A 360 -20.90 3.77 -4.23
CA ASP A 360 -21.98 2.81 -3.93
C ASP A 360 -21.54 1.35 -4.15
N ASN A 361 -20.67 1.12 -5.14
CA ASN A 361 -20.18 -0.20 -5.56
C ASN A 361 -18.82 -0.55 -4.91
N ILE A 362 -18.36 0.24 -3.94
CA ILE A 362 -17.12 -0.01 -3.19
C ILE A 362 -17.50 -0.20 -1.72
N LEU A 363 -17.38 -1.42 -1.23
CA LEU A 363 -17.72 -1.79 0.15
C LEU A 363 -16.48 -1.77 1.06
N VAL A 364 -16.69 -1.51 2.35
CA VAL A 364 -15.63 -1.53 3.38
C VAL A 364 -15.93 -2.53 4.50
N ASN A 365 -14.88 -3.00 5.17
CA ASN A 365 -14.99 -3.71 6.46
C ASN A 365 -15.49 -2.79 7.58
N GLU A 366 -15.85 -3.35 8.73
CA GLU A 366 -16.41 -2.59 9.87
C GLU A 366 -15.43 -1.53 10.39
N GLN A 367 -14.15 -1.87 10.39
CA GLN A 367 -13.04 -1.03 10.80
C GLN A 367 -12.72 0.08 9.79
N LYS A 368 -13.29 0.01 8.57
CA LYS A 368 -13.09 0.96 7.45
C LYS A 368 -11.62 1.07 7.01
N THR A 369 -10.83 0.03 7.26
CA THR A 369 -9.41 -0.07 6.89
C THR A 369 -9.22 -0.77 5.54
N LEU A 370 -10.11 -1.71 5.21
CA LEU A 370 -10.07 -2.51 3.98
C LEU A 370 -11.33 -2.25 3.16
N LEU A 371 -11.14 -1.93 1.88
CA LEU A 371 -12.20 -1.88 0.87
C LEU A 371 -12.14 -3.07 -0.09
N LYS A 372 -13.29 -3.35 -0.71
CA LYS A 372 -13.42 -4.26 -1.86
C LYS A 372 -14.37 -3.69 -2.90
N LEU A 373 -14.00 -3.87 -4.17
CA LEU A 373 -14.81 -3.51 -5.33
C LEU A 373 -15.87 -4.60 -5.59
N CYS A 374 -17.11 -4.16 -5.81
CA CYS A 374 -18.32 -4.99 -5.80
C CYS A 374 -19.29 -4.66 -6.96
N ASP A 375 -20.32 -5.50 -7.16
CA ASP A 375 -21.30 -5.43 -8.25
C ASP A 375 -20.69 -5.48 -9.67
N LEU A 376 -20.17 -6.66 -10.04
CA LEU A 376 -19.64 -6.92 -11.37
C LEU A 376 -20.74 -7.27 -12.39
N GLY A 377 -22.01 -6.93 -12.10
CA GLY A 377 -23.16 -7.18 -12.97
C GLY A 377 -23.13 -6.45 -14.32
N SER A 378 -22.29 -5.40 -14.45
CA SER A 378 -22.01 -4.70 -15.72
C SER A 378 -20.62 -5.02 -16.30
N ALA A 379 -19.86 -5.91 -15.67
CA ALA A 379 -18.48 -6.20 -16.08
C ALA A 379 -18.44 -7.01 -17.38
N SER A 380 -17.40 -6.77 -18.17
CA SER A 380 -17.18 -7.42 -19.48
C SER A 380 -15.69 -7.61 -19.76
N ASP A 381 -15.36 -8.58 -20.62
CA ASP A 381 -14.00 -8.70 -21.15
C ASP A 381 -13.83 -7.65 -22.27
N ALA A 382 -12.69 -6.95 -22.32
CA ALA A 382 -12.46 -5.85 -23.27
C ALA A 382 -12.40 -6.29 -24.76
N SER A 383 -12.59 -7.58 -25.02
CA SER A 383 -12.80 -8.16 -26.36
C SER A 383 -14.27 -8.20 -26.81
N GLU A 384 -15.24 -7.93 -25.92
CA GLU A 384 -16.69 -8.05 -26.17
C GLU A 384 -17.39 -6.68 -26.36
N ASN A 385 -16.65 -5.62 -26.70
CA ASN A 385 -17.08 -4.23 -26.51
C ASN A 385 -18.13 -3.74 -27.52
N GLU A 386 -19.37 -3.54 -27.07
CA GLU A 386 -20.44 -2.90 -27.84
C GLU A 386 -20.46 -1.37 -27.65
N ILE A 387 -20.32 -0.61 -28.73
CA ILE A 387 -20.25 0.86 -28.67
C ILE A 387 -21.63 1.47 -28.38
N THR A 388 -21.89 1.74 -27.10
CA THR A 388 -23.09 2.42 -26.57
C THR A 388 -22.71 3.66 -25.71
N PRO A 389 -23.43 4.80 -25.83
CA PRO A 389 -23.10 6.03 -25.10
C PRO A 389 -23.64 6.08 -23.66
N TYR A 390 -24.23 4.98 -23.18
CA TYR A 390 -24.90 4.88 -21.88
C TYR A 390 -24.28 3.85 -20.92
N LEU A 391 -23.13 3.27 -21.27
CA LEU A 391 -22.34 2.44 -20.34
C LEU A 391 -21.81 3.32 -19.18
N VAL A 392 -21.61 2.74 -17.98
CA VAL A 392 -21.23 3.43 -16.72
C VAL A 392 -22.31 4.38 -16.18
N SER A 393 -22.48 4.44 -14.85
CA SER A 393 -23.28 5.48 -14.19
C SER A 393 -22.82 6.89 -14.58
N ARG A 394 -23.78 7.76 -14.92
CA ARG A 394 -23.57 9.01 -15.68
C ARG A 394 -22.44 9.91 -15.18
N PHE A 395 -22.40 10.23 -13.89
CA PHE A 395 -21.40 11.17 -13.33
C PHE A 395 -19.96 10.61 -13.31
N TYR A 396 -19.79 9.29 -13.48
CA TYR A 396 -18.51 8.58 -13.54
C TYR A 396 -18.15 8.16 -14.97
N ARG A 397 -19.04 8.40 -15.94
CA ARG A 397 -18.91 7.98 -17.35
C ARG A 397 -17.73 8.66 -18.04
N ALA A 398 -16.85 7.87 -18.64
CA ALA A 398 -15.68 8.37 -19.35
C ALA A 398 -16.06 8.96 -20.74
N PRO A 399 -15.34 9.99 -21.23
CA PRO A 399 -15.72 10.71 -22.45
C PRO A 399 -15.74 9.84 -23.71
N GLU A 400 -14.86 8.84 -23.83
CA GLU A 400 -14.84 7.91 -24.96
C GLU A 400 -16.13 7.09 -25.09
N ILE A 401 -16.82 6.82 -23.97
CA ILE A 401 -18.13 6.16 -23.95
C ILE A 401 -19.17 7.08 -24.60
N ILE A 402 -19.30 8.31 -24.08
CA ILE A 402 -20.26 9.31 -24.56
C ILE A 402 -20.06 9.59 -26.06
N LEU A 403 -18.80 9.68 -26.49
CA LEU A 403 -18.42 9.96 -27.87
C LEU A 403 -18.49 8.72 -28.79
N GLY A 404 -18.63 7.51 -28.25
CA GLY A 404 -18.61 6.28 -29.02
C GLY A 404 -17.26 6.02 -29.70
N VAL A 405 -16.17 6.35 -29.02
CA VAL A 405 -14.79 5.98 -29.41
C VAL A 405 -14.50 4.58 -28.84
N PRO A 406 -13.78 3.69 -29.56
CA PRO A 406 -13.38 2.40 -29.00
C PRO A 406 -12.62 2.54 -27.68
N TYR A 407 -13.13 1.88 -26.65
CA TYR A 407 -12.71 1.99 -25.24
C TYR A 407 -12.13 0.67 -24.72
N ASP A 408 -11.44 0.73 -23.58
CA ASP A 408 -10.74 -0.38 -22.90
C ASP A 408 -10.80 -0.17 -21.36
N PRO A 409 -10.10 -0.98 -20.53
CA PRO A 409 -10.08 -0.80 -19.07
C PRO A 409 -9.55 0.56 -18.55
N ALA A 410 -9.09 1.49 -19.40
CA ALA A 410 -8.81 2.87 -18.99
C ALA A 410 -10.09 3.67 -18.66
N LEU A 411 -11.30 3.19 -19.00
CA LEU A 411 -12.57 3.79 -18.58
C LEU A 411 -12.77 3.71 -17.05
N ASP A 412 -12.28 2.63 -16.43
CA ASP A 412 -12.39 2.41 -14.98
C ASP A 412 -11.44 3.36 -14.21
N ILE A 413 -10.30 3.73 -14.80
CA ILE A 413 -9.38 4.73 -14.25
C ILE A 413 -10.01 6.12 -14.18
N TRP A 414 -10.79 6.50 -15.20
CA TRP A 414 -11.56 7.75 -15.18
C TRP A 414 -12.63 7.74 -14.09
N SER A 415 -13.34 6.61 -13.95
CA SER A 415 -14.37 6.40 -12.93
C SER A 415 -13.79 6.48 -11.51
N ILE A 416 -12.58 5.94 -11.31
CA ILE A 416 -11.79 6.10 -10.07
C ILE A 416 -11.36 7.55 -9.86
N GLY A 417 -10.95 8.28 -10.90
CA GLY A 417 -10.64 9.72 -10.79
C GLY A 417 -11.82 10.55 -10.26
N CYS A 418 -13.02 10.30 -10.78
CA CYS A 418 -14.25 10.91 -10.28
C CYS A 418 -14.54 10.51 -8.83
N THR A 419 -14.45 9.21 -8.53
CA THR A 419 -14.67 8.64 -7.19
C THR A 419 -13.71 9.23 -6.16
N LEU A 420 -12.41 9.33 -6.44
CA LEU A 420 -11.41 9.82 -5.50
C LEU A 420 -11.60 11.31 -5.17
N TYR A 421 -11.93 12.14 -6.17
CA TYR A 421 -12.30 13.55 -5.95
C TYR A 421 -13.50 13.66 -4.99
N GLU A 422 -14.53 12.84 -5.21
CA GLU A 422 -15.76 12.83 -4.42
C GLU A 422 -15.53 12.31 -2.99
N LEU A 423 -14.69 11.29 -2.81
CA LEU A 423 -14.28 10.82 -1.48
C LEU A 423 -13.54 11.92 -0.70
N TYR A 424 -12.71 12.73 -1.36
CA TYR A 424 -12.01 13.83 -0.67
C TYR A 424 -12.89 15.06 -0.39
N THR A 425 -13.83 15.38 -1.28
CA THR A 425 -14.61 16.65 -1.22
C THR A 425 -16.05 16.52 -0.75
N GLY A 426 -16.60 15.30 -0.69
CA GLY A 426 -18.03 15.07 -0.48
C GLY A 426 -18.92 15.52 -1.66
N LYS A 427 -18.35 15.81 -2.83
CA LYS A 427 -19.02 16.47 -3.96
C LYS A 427 -18.85 15.72 -5.28
N ILE A 428 -19.89 15.72 -6.10
CA ILE A 428 -19.83 15.17 -7.46
C ILE A 428 -18.92 16.04 -8.33
N LEU A 429 -17.95 15.42 -9.02
CA LEU A 429 -16.99 16.14 -9.89
C LEU A 429 -17.65 16.73 -11.15
N PHE A 430 -18.54 15.95 -11.77
CA PHE A 430 -19.24 16.28 -13.01
C PHE A 430 -20.77 16.04 -12.88
N PRO A 431 -21.52 16.97 -12.26
CA PRO A 431 -22.98 16.87 -12.11
C PRO A 431 -23.73 17.21 -13.42
N GLY A 432 -23.45 16.48 -14.50
CA GLY A 432 -24.04 16.72 -15.82
C GLY A 432 -25.39 16.04 -16.00
N ARG A 433 -26.47 16.81 -16.13
CA ARG A 433 -27.86 16.34 -16.33
C ARG A 433 -28.07 15.61 -17.68
N SER A 434 -27.11 15.69 -18.59
CA SER A 434 -27.11 15.01 -19.89
C SER A 434 -25.69 14.66 -20.34
N ASN A 435 -25.56 13.71 -21.27
CA ASN A 435 -24.27 13.39 -21.90
C ASN A 435 -23.60 14.62 -22.56
N ASN A 436 -24.39 15.58 -23.07
CA ASN A 436 -23.87 16.85 -23.59
C ASN A 436 -23.26 17.71 -22.46
N GLN A 437 -23.99 17.89 -21.36
CA GLN A 437 -23.50 18.66 -20.21
C GLN A 437 -22.28 17.99 -19.53
N MET A 438 -22.22 16.66 -19.51
CA MET A 438 -21.01 15.93 -19.06
C MET A 438 -19.78 16.33 -19.86
N LEU A 439 -19.85 16.33 -21.20
CA LEU A 439 -18.74 16.76 -22.07
C LEU A 439 -18.35 18.22 -21.85
N LEU A 440 -19.33 19.12 -21.64
CA LEU A 440 -19.07 20.52 -21.32
C LEU A 440 -18.25 20.65 -20.02
N LEU A 441 -18.70 20.01 -18.93
CA LEU A 441 -18.03 20.05 -17.63
C LEU A 441 -16.62 19.40 -17.66
N MET A 442 -16.43 18.37 -18.50
CA MET A 442 -15.11 17.79 -18.79
C MET A 442 -14.19 18.80 -19.51
N MET A 443 -14.72 19.54 -20.49
CA MET A 443 -13.96 20.54 -21.24
C MET A 443 -13.64 21.79 -20.42
N GLU A 444 -14.51 22.22 -19.49
CA GLU A 444 -14.19 23.28 -18.52
C GLU A 444 -12.97 22.94 -17.66
N LEU A 445 -12.85 21.67 -17.25
CA LEU A 445 -11.80 21.19 -16.35
C LEU A 445 -10.49 20.85 -17.08
N LYS A 446 -10.56 20.22 -18.25
CA LYS A 446 -9.40 19.62 -18.94
C LYS A 446 -9.09 20.27 -20.31
N GLY A 447 -9.86 21.29 -20.71
CA GLY A 447 -9.76 21.93 -22.02
C GLY A 447 -10.41 21.11 -23.14
N ARG A 448 -10.28 21.58 -24.39
CA ARG A 448 -10.91 20.93 -25.55
C ARG A 448 -10.42 19.50 -25.83
N PHE A 449 -11.33 18.66 -26.30
CA PHE A 449 -10.99 17.35 -26.88
C PHE A 449 -10.04 17.48 -28.07
N ASN A 450 -9.17 16.49 -28.26
CA ASN A 450 -8.23 16.50 -29.37
C ASN A 450 -8.93 16.06 -30.69
N SER A 451 -8.56 16.68 -31.81
CA SER A 451 -9.23 16.47 -33.10
C SER A 451 -9.11 15.04 -33.66
N LYS A 452 -8.17 14.21 -33.17
CA LYS A 452 -8.11 12.78 -33.53
C LYS A 452 -9.17 11.97 -32.78
N MET A 453 -9.48 12.34 -31.54
CA MET A 453 -10.55 11.73 -30.74
C MET A 453 -11.93 12.07 -31.32
N ILE A 454 -12.17 13.36 -31.65
CA ILE A 454 -13.42 13.80 -32.30
C ILE A 454 -13.62 13.07 -33.64
N LYS A 455 -12.58 12.95 -34.48
CA LYS A 455 -12.65 12.19 -35.75
C LYS A 455 -12.78 10.67 -35.61
N ARG A 456 -12.64 10.11 -34.39
CA ARG A 456 -12.89 8.69 -34.07
C ARG A 456 -14.22 8.46 -33.34
N ALA A 457 -14.95 9.52 -33.01
CA ALA A 457 -16.17 9.47 -32.22
C ALA A 457 -17.37 9.05 -33.09
N ARG A 458 -17.91 7.84 -32.87
CA ARG A 458 -19.13 7.38 -33.57
C ARG A 458 -20.34 8.29 -33.35
N PHE A 459 -20.39 8.98 -32.20
CA PHE A 459 -21.45 9.93 -31.84
C PHE A 459 -20.95 11.39 -31.89
N GLY A 460 -19.79 11.66 -32.47
CA GLY A 460 -19.16 12.99 -32.46
C GLY A 460 -20.03 14.11 -33.04
N SER A 461 -20.80 13.82 -34.10
CA SER A 461 -21.72 14.76 -34.74
C SER A 461 -22.97 15.11 -33.91
N MET A 462 -23.17 14.48 -32.75
CA MET A 462 -24.19 14.89 -31.77
C MET A 462 -23.69 15.99 -30.80
N TYR A 463 -22.39 16.29 -30.83
CA TYR A 463 -21.71 17.14 -29.84
C TYR A 463 -20.76 18.17 -30.47
N PHE A 464 -20.32 17.96 -31.71
CA PHE A 464 -19.40 18.85 -32.44
C PHE A 464 -19.89 19.10 -33.86
N ASP A 465 -19.65 20.31 -34.36
CA ASP A 465 -19.84 20.65 -35.78
C ASP A 465 -18.68 20.16 -36.67
N GLU A 466 -18.80 20.40 -37.98
CA GLU A 466 -17.79 20.00 -38.99
C GLU A 466 -16.41 20.64 -38.78
N LEU A 467 -16.34 21.78 -38.08
CA LEU A 467 -15.10 22.47 -37.73
C LEU A 467 -14.51 21.95 -36.40
N GLY A 468 -15.27 21.15 -35.65
CA GLY A 468 -14.90 20.58 -34.36
C GLY A 468 -15.15 21.50 -33.17
N ALA A 469 -15.99 22.54 -33.30
CA ALA A 469 -16.43 23.34 -32.17
C ALA A 469 -17.60 22.64 -31.43
N PHE A 470 -17.67 22.80 -30.11
CA PHE A 470 -18.62 22.08 -29.27
C PHE A 470 -19.99 22.76 -29.27
N GLN A 471 -21.04 21.96 -29.49
CA GLN A 471 -22.44 22.38 -29.47
C GLN A 471 -23.05 22.09 -28.09
N SER A 472 -23.03 23.07 -27.20
CA SER A 472 -23.69 23.02 -25.89
C SER A 472 -25.21 23.06 -26.06
N VAL A 473 -25.93 22.23 -25.31
CA VAL A 473 -27.39 22.26 -25.21
C VAL A 473 -27.79 22.85 -23.86
N GLU A 474 -28.29 24.08 -23.87
CA GLU A 474 -28.69 24.83 -22.68
C GLU A 474 -30.21 25.03 -22.65
N ARG A 475 -30.86 24.78 -21.51
CA ARG A 475 -32.27 25.16 -21.33
C ARG A 475 -32.43 26.65 -21.10
N GLU A 476 -33.21 27.29 -21.95
CA GLU A 476 -33.53 28.70 -21.79
C GLU A 476 -34.50 28.91 -20.60
N ARG A 477 -34.08 29.73 -19.64
CA ARG A 477 -34.78 29.96 -18.37
C ARG A 477 -36.21 30.51 -18.48
N VAL A 478 -36.58 31.06 -19.63
CA VAL A 478 -37.87 31.75 -19.85
C VAL A 478 -38.87 30.85 -20.60
N THR A 479 -38.39 30.06 -21.55
CA THR A 479 -39.22 29.22 -22.43
C THR A 479 -39.18 27.74 -22.09
N GLY A 480 -38.19 27.30 -21.30
CA GLY A 480 -37.94 25.88 -21.00
C GLY A 480 -37.35 25.08 -22.18
N ALA A 481 -37.20 25.70 -23.36
CA ALA A 481 -36.72 25.04 -24.56
C ALA A 481 -35.20 24.80 -24.53
N ASP A 482 -34.77 23.70 -25.14
CA ASP A 482 -33.36 23.37 -25.34
C ASP A 482 -32.79 24.21 -26.51
N VAL A 483 -31.78 25.04 -26.23
CA VAL A 483 -31.13 25.95 -27.20
C VAL A 483 -29.68 25.52 -27.43
N ILE A 484 -29.28 25.38 -28.69
CA ILE A 484 -27.91 25.00 -29.07
C ILE A 484 -27.01 26.25 -29.12
N ARG A 485 -25.84 26.19 -28.48
CA ARG A 485 -24.83 27.26 -28.44
C ARG A 485 -23.44 26.71 -28.75
N GLN A 486 -22.69 27.35 -29.66
CA GLN A 486 -21.29 26.99 -29.94
C GLN A 486 -20.36 27.54 -28.85
N VAL A 487 -19.77 26.66 -28.04
CA VAL A 487 -18.89 27.06 -26.93
C VAL A 487 -17.42 26.91 -27.33
N HIS A 488 -16.70 28.03 -27.32
CA HIS A 488 -15.30 28.12 -27.74
C HIS A 488 -14.35 28.02 -26.55
N ILE A 489 -14.04 26.80 -26.11
CA ILE A 489 -13.13 26.53 -24.99
C ILE A 489 -11.67 26.43 -25.50
N THR A 490 -10.94 27.55 -25.44
CA THR A 490 -9.51 27.64 -25.81
C THR A 490 -8.54 27.23 -24.69
N ALA A 491 -8.94 27.39 -23.42
CA ALA A 491 -8.18 27.00 -22.23
C ALA A 491 -9.13 26.43 -21.15
N PRO A 492 -8.65 25.64 -20.17
CA PRO A 492 -9.45 25.23 -19.02
C PRO A 492 -9.95 26.45 -18.24
N ALA A 493 -11.24 26.47 -17.92
CA ALA A 493 -11.88 27.57 -17.19
C ALA A 493 -11.85 27.38 -15.67
N ARG A 494 -11.65 26.14 -15.19
CA ARG A 494 -11.69 25.75 -13.78
C ARG A 494 -10.64 24.66 -13.53
N ASP A 495 -9.53 24.99 -12.88
CA ASP A 495 -8.45 24.04 -12.56
C ASP A 495 -8.82 23.14 -11.35
N LEU A 496 -8.41 21.86 -11.33
CA LEU A 496 -8.49 21.01 -10.13
C LEU A 496 -7.77 21.66 -8.95
N ARG A 497 -6.63 22.31 -9.18
CA ARG A 497 -5.89 23.03 -8.12
C ARG A 497 -6.73 24.14 -7.48
N GLN A 498 -7.55 24.84 -8.26
CA GLN A 498 -8.47 25.87 -7.75
C GLN A 498 -9.67 25.28 -7.01
N ARG A 499 -10.14 24.08 -7.39
CA ARG A 499 -11.23 23.37 -6.70
C ARG A 499 -10.80 22.72 -5.38
N LEU A 500 -9.52 22.36 -5.24
CA LEU A 500 -9.03 21.50 -4.15
C LEU A 500 -8.09 22.18 -3.16
N MET A 501 -7.33 23.21 -3.57
CA MET A 501 -6.51 23.98 -2.62
C MET A 501 -7.39 25.01 -1.89
N PRO A 502 -7.25 25.17 -0.55
CA PRO A 502 -7.94 26.25 0.15
C PRO A 502 -7.39 27.63 -0.25
N PRO A 503 -8.12 28.72 0.01
CA PRO A 503 -7.65 30.08 -0.22
C PRO A 503 -6.31 30.35 0.48
N ALA A 504 -5.44 31.15 -0.15
CA ALA A 504 -4.06 31.42 0.32
C ALA A 504 -3.94 32.09 1.71
N SER A 505 -5.08 32.49 2.32
CA SER A 505 -5.17 32.93 3.70
C SER A 505 -5.13 31.80 4.73
N VAL A 506 -5.37 30.54 4.34
CA VAL A 506 -5.40 29.38 5.22
C VAL A 506 -4.04 28.68 5.22
N LYS A 507 -3.31 28.76 6.34
CA LYS A 507 -2.06 28.02 6.55
C LYS A 507 -2.33 26.55 6.85
N MET A 508 -2.23 25.68 5.83
CA MET A 508 -2.08 24.24 6.04
C MET A 508 -0.65 23.89 6.47
N LYS A 509 -0.45 22.69 7.02
CA LYS A 509 0.88 22.13 7.29
C LYS A 509 1.55 21.73 5.98
N ASP A 510 2.84 22.04 5.82
CA ASP A 510 3.56 21.85 4.53
C ASP A 510 3.44 20.43 3.99
N ASP A 511 3.51 19.43 4.86
CA ASP A 511 3.52 18.02 4.48
C ASP A 511 2.13 17.51 4.08
N GLU A 512 1.05 18.16 4.56
CA GLU A 512 -0.32 17.96 4.08
C GLU A 512 -0.56 18.70 2.75
N GLY A 513 0.02 19.89 2.58
CA GLY A 513 0.04 20.61 1.31
C GLY A 513 0.76 19.84 0.19
N LYS A 514 1.94 19.27 0.48
CA LYS A 514 2.68 18.37 -0.44
C LYS A 514 1.83 17.14 -0.82
N LEU A 515 1.18 16.52 0.16
CA LEU A 515 0.32 15.36 -0.08
C LEU A 515 -0.90 15.73 -0.95
N LEU A 516 -1.53 16.89 -0.72
CA LEU A 516 -2.63 17.38 -1.55
C LEU A 516 -2.20 17.75 -2.97
N ILE A 517 -1.01 18.33 -3.15
CA ILE A 517 -0.45 18.59 -4.48
C ILE A 517 -0.22 17.28 -5.26
N SER A 518 0.32 16.24 -4.62
CA SER A 518 0.48 14.94 -5.27
C SER A 518 -0.85 14.21 -5.53
N PHE A 519 -1.90 14.50 -4.75
CA PHE A 519 -3.27 14.05 -5.02
C PHE A 519 -3.86 14.71 -6.26
N ILE A 520 -3.70 16.02 -6.40
CA ILE A 520 -4.15 16.78 -7.59
C ILE A 520 -3.50 16.21 -8.86
N ASP A 521 -2.18 15.97 -8.83
CA ASP A 521 -1.45 15.34 -9.95
C ASP A 521 -1.99 13.92 -10.28
N LEU A 522 -2.30 13.10 -9.27
CA LEU A 522 -2.90 11.78 -9.50
C LEU A 522 -4.28 11.89 -10.16
N LEU A 523 -5.13 12.80 -9.69
CA LEU A 523 -6.43 13.05 -10.28
C LEU A 523 -6.29 13.56 -11.72
N ASP A 524 -5.37 14.50 -11.98
CA ASP A 524 -5.14 15.07 -13.30
C ASP A 524 -4.74 14.01 -14.34
N ARG A 525 -3.93 13.01 -13.93
CA ARG A 525 -3.51 11.88 -14.76
C ARG A 525 -4.57 10.79 -14.89
N CYS A 526 -5.45 10.60 -13.90
CA CYS A 526 -6.64 9.74 -14.04
C CYS A 526 -7.65 10.34 -15.02
N LEU A 527 -7.85 11.66 -14.95
CA LEU A 527 -8.84 12.44 -15.70
C LEU A 527 -8.29 12.98 -17.03
N ALA A 528 -7.35 12.26 -17.66
CA ALA A 528 -6.93 12.59 -19.02
C ALA A 528 -8.06 12.25 -20.01
N LEU A 529 -8.48 13.23 -20.83
CA LEU A 529 -9.59 13.03 -21.79
C LEU A 529 -9.31 11.90 -22.79
N ASP A 530 -8.06 11.81 -23.26
CA ASP A 530 -7.59 10.74 -24.14
C ASP A 530 -7.23 9.49 -23.31
N PRO A 531 -7.94 8.35 -23.43
CA PRO A 531 -7.68 7.17 -22.60
C PRO A 531 -6.25 6.63 -22.74
N ALA A 532 -5.63 6.79 -23.92
CA ALA A 532 -4.24 6.39 -24.16
C ALA A 532 -3.20 7.25 -23.41
N LYS A 533 -3.63 8.29 -22.69
CA LYS A 533 -2.79 9.15 -21.84
C LYS A 533 -3.11 9.04 -20.35
N ARG A 534 -4.05 8.18 -19.95
CA ARG A 534 -4.37 7.96 -18.53
C ARG A 534 -3.29 7.15 -17.84
N ILE A 535 -3.05 7.45 -16.57
CA ILE A 535 -2.15 6.67 -15.72
C ILE A 535 -2.60 5.20 -15.64
N THR A 536 -1.68 4.27 -15.85
CA THR A 536 -1.99 2.84 -15.70
C THR A 536 -2.02 2.44 -14.21
N PRO A 537 -2.69 1.34 -13.83
CA PRO A 537 -2.68 0.85 -12.45
C PRO A 537 -1.27 0.65 -11.87
N LYS A 538 -0.31 0.25 -12.71
CA LYS A 538 1.09 0.05 -12.30
C LYS A 538 1.78 1.37 -11.93
N GLU A 539 1.57 2.41 -12.74
CA GLU A 539 2.12 3.75 -12.49
C GLU A 539 1.41 4.43 -11.32
N ALA A 540 0.10 4.23 -11.17
CA ALA A 540 -0.68 4.75 -10.05
C ALA A 540 -0.21 4.18 -8.70
N LEU A 541 0.12 2.88 -8.64
CA LEU A 541 0.63 2.24 -7.43
C LEU A 541 2.02 2.73 -7.00
N VAL A 542 2.82 3.30 -7.91
CA VAL A 542 4.12 3.94 -7.59
C VAL A 542 4.05 5.47 -7.56
N HIS A 543 2.85 6.05 -7.68
CA HIS A 543 2.66 7.50 -7.72
C HIS A 543 3.05 8.16 -6.38
N PRO A 544 3.59 9.39 -6.37
CA PRO A 544 3.95 10.10 -5.14
C PRO A 544 2.82 10.25 -4.10
N PHE A 545 1.57 10.28 -4.55
CA PHE A 545 0.44 10.25 -3.63
C PHE A 545 0.31 8.91 -2.88
N ILE A 546 0.63 7.80 -3.55
CA ILE A 546 0.38 6.43 -3.09
C ILE A 546 1.56 5.85 -2.32
N ARG A 547 2.77 5.88 -2.91
CA ARG A 547 4.01 5.35 -2.27
C ARG A 547 4.53 6.24 -1.13
N GLY A 548 3.91 7.41 -0.92
CA GLY A 548 4.58 8.57 -0.32
C GLY A 548 5.40 9.31 -1.39
N MET A 549 5.84 10.54 -1.09
CA MET A 549 6.73 11.23 -2.02
C MET A 549 7.99 10.36 -2.22
N PRO A 550 8.39 10.06 -3.47
CA PRO A 550 9.68 9.43 -3.70
C PRO A 550 10.78 10.33 -3.15
N LEU A 551 11.88 9.70 -2.74
CA LEU A 551 13.19 10.35 -2.66
C LEU A 551 13.36 11.18 -3.94
N PRO A 552 13.72 12.47 -3.83
CA PRO A 552 13.34 13.49 -4.82
C PRO A 552 13.81 13.14 -6.24
N GLN A 553 12.87 12.88 -7.14
CA GLN A 553 13.14 12.65 -8.58
C GLN A 553 13.33 13.96 -9.36
N GLY A 554 14.03 14.92 -8.74
CA GLY A 554 14.82 15.91 -9.45
C GLY A 554 16.30 15.50 -9.42
N PRO A 555 17.24 16.35 -9.88
CA PRO A 555 18.60 16.27 -9.37
C PRO A 555 18.57 16.46 -7.84
N LEU A 556 19.42 15.73 -7.13
CA LEU A 556 19.70 16.05 -5.72
C LEU A 556 20.37 17.43 -5.66
N PRO A 557 20.11 18.25 -4.64
CA PRO A 557 20.77 19.54 -4.49
C PRO A 557 22.28 19.33 -4.39
N SER A 558 23.07 20.19 -5.01
CA SER A 558 24.51 20.26 -4.75
C SER A 558 24.78 20.80 -3.34
N PHE A 559 26.03 20.68 -2.88
CA PHE A 559 26.44 21.14 -1.55
C PHE A 559 26.16 22.64 -1.29
N ASP A 560 26.19 23.49 -2.33
CA ASP A 560 25.87 24.92 -2.22
C ASP A 560 24.35 25.20 -2.16
N GLU A 561 23.52 24.28 -2.66
CA GLU A 561 22.06 24.40 -2.69
C GLU A 561 21.39 23.86 -1.40
N LEU A 562 22.15 23.12 -0.59
CA LEU A 562 21.73 22.69 0.74
C LEU A 562 21.69 23.87 1.73
N PRO A 563 20.66 23.98 2.59
CA PRO A 563 20.57 25.04 3.60
C PRO A 563 21.68 24.92 4.67
N SER A 564 22.14 26.05 5.20
CA SER A 564 23.04 26.07 6.36
C SER A 564 22.28 25.89 7.67
N PHE A 565 22.77 25.02 8.56
CA PHE A 565 22.35 25.00 9.95
C PHE A 565 23.26 25.90 10.80
N ARG A 566 22.75 27.09 11.17
CA ARG A 566 23.53 28.11 11.90
C ARG A 566 24.81 28.46 11.11
N ASN A 567 25.98 28.15 11.67
CA ASN A 567 27.31 28.34 11.10
C ASN A 567 27.82 27.15 10.27
N PHE A 568 27.07 26.05 10.19
CA PHE A 568 27.44 24.84 9.45
C PHE A 568 26.74 24.80 8.08
N PRO A 569 27.46 24.99 6.95
CA PRO A 569 26.88 24.88 5.61
C PRO A 569 26.58 23.43 5.24
N GLY A 570 25.62 23.24 4.33
CA GLY A 570 25.35 21.93 3.73
C GLY A 570 24.55 20.96 4.60
N CYS A 571 23.48 21.40 5.25
CA CYS A 571 22.59 20.53 6.03
C CYS A 571 21.57 19.82 5.13
N ALA A 572 21.42 18.50 5.28
CA ALA A 572 20.59 17.67 4.39
C ALA A 572 19.33 17.06 5.04
N TRP A 573 18.95 17.46 6.26
CA TRP A 573 17.80 16.91 7.00
C TRP A 573 16.47 16.95 6.23
N ASP A 574 16.24 17.97 5.40
CA ASP A 574 15.03 18.09 4.57
C ASP A 574 15.08 17.30 3.24
N VAL A 575 16.21 16.68 2.87
CA VAL A 575 16.38 15.97 1.58
C VAL A 575 15.64 14.63 1.56
N TRP A 576 15.70 13.89 2.67
CA TRP A 576 15.05 12.59 2.81
C TRP A 576 13.71 12.67 3.56
N GLY A 577 13.54 13.70 4.40
CA GLY A 577 12.32 13.99 5.15
C GLY A 577 12.54 13.97 6.66
N LYS A 578 11.67 14.67 7.40
CA LYS A 578 11.81 14.90 8.86
C LYS A 578 11.81 13.62 9.70
N ASP A 579 11.10 12.59 9.21
CA ASP A 579 10.99 11.27 9.84
C ASP A 579 12.05 10.27 9.31
N ASP A 580 13.04 10.71 8.53
CA ASP A 580 14.14 9.85 8.06
C ASP A 580 15.06 9.41 9.21
N GLU A 581 15.46 8.14 9.17
CA GLU A 581 16.46 7.54 10.06
C GLU A 581 17.52 6.70 9.32
N LEU A 582 17.61 6.84 7.99
CA LEU A 582 18.58 6.15 7.13
C LEU A 582 19.69 7.08 6.63
N GLY A 583 19.43 8.38 6.42
CA GLY A 583 20.39 9.31 5.86
C GLY A 583 20.74 8.98 4.40
N THR A 584 22.01 9.07 4.01
CA THR A 584 22.42 8.81 2.61
C THR A 584 22.26 7.34 2.19
N ILE A 585 21.98 6.41 3.11
CA ILE A 585 21.58 5.04 2.77
C ILE A 585 20.30 5.00 1.90
N ASN A 586 19.44 6.02 1.96
CA ASN A 586 18.31 6.20 1.05
C ASN A 586 18.71 6.16 -0.45
N LEU A 587 19.98 6.47 -0.79
CA LEU A 587 20.49 6.38 -2.16
C LEU A 587 20.54 4.94 -2.69
N LEU A 588 20.61 3.93 -1.82
CA LEU A 588 20.69 2.50 -2.15
C LEU A 588 19.32 1.90 -2.50
N THR A 589 18.60 2.57 -3.41
CA THR A 589 17.28 2.15 -3.89
C THR A 589 17.30 0.79 -4.59
N GLU A 590 16.14 0.12 -4.66
CA GLU A 590 15.95 -1.18 -5.34
C GLU A 590 16.53 -1.20 -6.78
N ASP A 591 16.44 -0.08 -7.50
CA ASP A 591 16.99 0.07 -8.84
C ASP A 591 18.53 0.20 -8.83
N VAL A 592 19.09 1.00 -7.91
CA VAL A 592 20.55 1.16 -7.73
C VAL A 592 21.20 -0.16 -7.32
N VAL A 593 20.62 -0.88 -6.37
CA VAL A 593 21.12 -2.19 -5.91
C VAL A 593 21.08 -3.22 -7.06
N ARG A 594 20.00 -3.24 -7.85
CA ARG A 594 19.86 -4.14 -9.00
C ARG A 594 20.85 -3.83 -10.14
N GLU A 595 21.17 -2.55 -10.37
CA GLU A 595 22.23 -2.17 -11.31
C GLU A 595 23.62 -2.50 -10.76
N ALA A 596 23.87 -2.26 -9.47
CA ALA A 596 25.12 -2.59 -8.80
C ALA A 596 25.42 -4.11 -8.79
N ALA A 597 24.40 -4.95 -8.66
CA ALA A 597 24.54 -6.41 -8.74
C ALA A 597 25.14 -6.89 -10.09
N LYS A 598 25.12 -6.06 -11.14
CA LYS A 598 25.79 -6.34 -12.42
C LYS A 598 27.31 -6.18 -12.36
N GLU A 599 27.89 -5.60 -11.30
CA GLU A 599 29.35 -5.53 -11.12
C GLU A 599 29.97 -6.89 -10.76
N ILE A 600 29.17 -7.88 -10.35
CA ILE A 600 29.63 -9.27 -10.18
C ILE A 600 29.92 -9.87 -11.56
N LYS A 601 31.20 -10.09 -11.90
CA LYS A 601 31.65 -10.69 -13.18
C LYS A 601 32.45 -11.97 -13.01
N LEU A 602 33.20 -12.08 -11.92
CA LEU A 602 34.13 -13.17 -11.63
C LEU A 602 33.59 -14.12 -10.56
N GLY A 603 32.71 -13.63 -9.67
CA GLY A 603 32.23 -14.37 -8.51
C GLY A 603 33.28 -14.54 -7.41
N LYS A 604 34.40 -13.82 -7.50
CA LYS A 604 35.47 -13.80 -6.49
C LYS A 604 34.98 -12.97 -5.30
N THR A 605 34.71 -13.63 -4.18
CA THR A 605 34.30 -13.03 -2.90
C THR A 605 35.52 -12.62 -2.08
N ILE A 606 35.46 -11.45 -1.45
CA ILE A 606 36.53 -10.92 -0.60
C ILE A 606 35.91 -10.36 0.68
N CYS A 607 36.36 -10.85 1.83
CA CYS A 607 36.01 -10.29 3.14
C CYS A 607 36.74 -8.95 3.33
N LEU A 608 36.06 -7.93 3.85
CA LEU A 608 36.64 -6.61 4.14
C LEU A 608 36.70 -6.31 5.66
N ASN A 609 36.37 -7.31 6.48
CA ASN A 609 36.42 -7.22 7.94
C ASN A 609 37.80 -7.69 8.42
N TRP A 610 38.49 -6.86 9.19
CA TRP A 610 39.62 -7.33 9.99
C TRP A 610 39.09 -8.23 11.12
N PRO A 611 39.79 -9.31 11.53
CA PRO A 611 39.28 -10.18 12.58
C PRO A 611 39.12 -9.44 13.90
N ILE A 612 37.99 -9.64 14.59
CA ILE A 612 37.59 -8.91 15.81
C ILE A 612 38.68 -8.89 16.90
N ASN A 613 39.59 -9.87 16.93
CA ASN A 613 40.77 -9.92 17.81
C ASN A 613 41.78 -8.78 17.60
N PHE A 614 41.68 -8.03 16.50
CA PHE A 614 42.63 -6.99 16.09
C PHE A 614 41.96 -5.63 15.92
N PRO A 615 42.66 -4.53 16.24
CA PRO A 615 43.98 -4.45 16.86
C PRO A 615 43.94 -4.90 18.34
N ARG A 616 44.97 -5.63 18.80
CA ARG A 616 45.05 -6.13 20.19
C ARG A 616 44.97 -5.01 21.24
N LYS A 617 45.45 -3.83 20.88
CA LYS A 617 45.32 -2.58 21.63
C LYS A 617 44.65 -1.56 20.69
N PRO A 618 43.37 -1.27 20.87
CA PRO A 618 42.67 -0.23 20.14
C PRO A 618 43.25 1.17 20.33
N LEU A 619 42.93 2.06 19.39
CA LEU A 619 43.19 3.50 19.49
C LEU A 619 42.09 4.19 20.31
N PHE A 620 42.24 5.49 20.56
CA PHE A 620 41.25 6.33 21.26
C PHE A 620 40.85 5.78 22.64
N ASN A 621 41.80 5.10 23.30
CA ASN A 621 41.65 4.41 24.58
C ASN A 621 40.41 3.49 24.66
N ARG A 622 40.02 2.85 23.53
CA ARG A 622 38.89 1.91 23.48
C ARG A 622 39.22 0.58 24.16
N GLN A 623 38.21 -0.05 24.76
CA GLN A 623 38.34 -1.37 25.42
C GLN A 623 38.74 -2.45 24.42
N PRO A 624 39.78 -3.28 24.68
CA PRO A 624 40.14 -4.37 23.78
C PRO A 624 39.05 -5.46 23.74
N PRO A 625 38.94 -6.20 22.63
CA PRO A 625 38.00 -7.31 22.47
C PRO A 625 38.31 -8.44 23.46
N SER A 626 37.26 -8.98 24.10
CA SER A 626 37.32 -10.12 25.02
C SER A 626 36.51 -11.27 24.42
N ILE A 627 37.18 -12.40 24.16
CA ILE A 627 36.58 -13.60 23.57
C ILE A 627 36.92 -14.77 24.48
N GLN A 628 35.90 -15.40 25.05
CA GLN A 628 36.04 -16.53 25.98
C GLN A 628 35.38 -17.75 25.36
N MET A 629 36.13 -18.84 25.18
CA MET A 629 35.64 -20.09 24.59
C MET A 629 35.69 -21.21 25.62
N TRP A 630 34.68 -22.08 25.66
CA TRP A 630 34.66 -23.26 26.53
C TRP A 630 34.03 -24.48 25.85
N LYS A 631 34.31 -25.66 26.40
CA LYS A 631 33.66 -26.92 26.00
C LYS A 631 32.45 -27.16 26.90
N LYS A 632 31.30 -27.50 26.32
CA LYS A 632 30.10 -27.91 27.08
C LYS A 632 30.25 -29.36 27.55
N GLY A 633 30.89 -29.57 28.70
CA GLY A 633 31.07 -30.89 29.32
C GLY A 633 32.20 -31.73 28.68
N GLU A 634 32.63 -32.78 29.37
CA GLU A 634 33.81 -33.56 28.97
C GLU A 634 33.51 -34.58 27.87
N ASP A 635 32.33 -35.20 27.87
CA ASP A 635 31.99 -36.33 26.98
C ASP A 635 31.33 -35.95 25.64
N ILE A 636 30.90 -34.70 25.43
CA ILE A 636 30.22 -34.27 24.19
C ILE A 636 31.08 -33.31 23.36
N ALA A 637 30.98 -33.42 22.03
CA ALA A 637 31.80 -32.67 21.07
C ALA A 637 31.23 -31.26 20.77
N VAL A 638 30.95 -30.48 21.82
CA VAL A 638 30.30 -29.16 21.72
C VAL A 638 31.19 -28.09 22.37
N HIS A 639 31.48 -27.02 21.63
CA HIS A 639 32.06 -25.80 22.14
C HIS A 639 31.05 -24.65 22.06
N ASP A 640 31.28 -23.61 22.85
CA ASP A 640 30.45 -22.42 22.99
C ASP A 640 31.37 -21.25 23.35
N ASP A 641 30.98 -20.02 23.02
CA ASP A 641 31.79 -18.83 23.29
C ASP A 641 30.97 -17.60 23.69
N SER A 642 31.67 -16.63 24.28
CA SER A 642 31.15 -15.32 24.67
C SER A 642 32.07 -14.23 24.17
N ILE A 643 31.49 -13.19 23.58
CA ILE A 643 32.20 -12.09 22.91
C ILE A 643 31.74 -10.78 23.53
N GLU A 644 32.66 -10.07 24.18
CA GLU A 644 32.48 -8.72 24.70
C GLU A 644 33.37 -7.78 23.88
N ILE A 645 32.75 -6.78 23.23
CA ILE A 645 33.42 -5.84 22.33
C ILE A 645 32.91 -4.41 22.54
N ASN A 646 33.83 -3.44 22.45
CA ASN A 646 33.47 -2.09 22.07
C ASN A 646 33.47 -2.02 20.52
N THR A 647 32.36 -1.61 19.93
CA THR A 647 32.11 -1.71 18.48
C THR A 647 32.89 -0.74 17.60
N GLN A 648 33.81 0.07 18.17
CA GLN A 648 34.76 0.95 17.47
C GLN A 648 36.23 0.55 17.73
N SER A 649 36.47 -0.66 18.24
CA SER A 649 37.83 -1.09 18.62
C SER A 649 38.67 -1.58 17.43
N GLY A 650 37.98 -2.08 16.40
CA GLY A 650 38.45 -2.59 15.11
C GLY A 650 37.26 -2.54 14.14
N SER A 651 37.47 -2.91 12.86
CA SER A 651 36.57 -2.65 11.71
C SER A 651 35.11 -2.32 12.06
N GLN A 652 34.67 -1.08 11.80
CA GLN A 652 33.34 -0.59 12.20
C GLN A 652 32.61 0.23 11.13
N TRP A 653 31.27 0.30 11.24
CA TRP A 653 30.46 1.45 10.81
C TRP A 653 30.06 2.26 12.03
N ASP A 654 30.27 3.57 11.97
CA ASP A 654 29.68 4.51 12.91
C ASP A 654 28.28 4.93 12.47
N GLY A 655 27.33 4.80 13.41
CA GLY A 655 25.93 5.13 13.21
C GLY A 655 25.61 6.60 13.51
N LEU A 656 24.39 7.01 13.20
CA LEU A 656 23.86 8.36 13.41
C LEU A 656 23.90 8.84 14.87
N ARG A 657 24.09 7.93 15.83
CA ARG A 657 24.28 8.19 17.27
C ARG A 657 25.74 8.35 17.70
N HIS A 658 26.72 8.17 16.82
CA HIS A 658 28.14 8.16 17.17
C HIS A 658 28.72 9.57 17.40
N PHE A 659 28.60 10.46 16.40
CA PHE A 659 29.16 11.81 16.45
C PHE A 659 28.11 12.88 16.14
N GLY A 660 28.03 13.91 16.98
CA GLY A 660 27.12 15.05 16.83
C GLY A 660 27.87 16.36 16.54
N LEU A 661 27.12 17.41 16.25
CA LEU A 661 27.61 18.79 16.18
C LEU A 661 27.99 19.26 17.59
N LEU A 662 29.29 19.28 17.90
CA LEU A 662 29.84 19.47 19.24
C LEU A 662 29.48 20.84 19.85
N GLU A 663 29.47 21.89 19.02
CA GLU A 663 29.12 23.26 19.43
C GLU A 663 27.66 23.37 19.91
N HIS A 664 26.77 22.56 19.32
CA HIS A 664 25.32 22.68 19.50
C HIS A 664 24.69 21.51 20.26
N GLN A 665 25.47 20.46 20.58
CA GLN A 665 25.06 19.25 21.29
C GLN A 665 23.86 18.52 20.65
N ILE A 666 23.85 18.45 19.32
CA ILE A 666 22.81 17.78 18.52
C ILE A 666 23.42 16.75 17.57
N PHE A 667 22.62 15.74 17.23
CA PHE A 667 22.86 14.72 16.22
C PHE A 667 21.95 14.95 15.00
N TYR A 668 21.84 13.95 14.13
CA TYR A 668 21.04 13.95 12.93
C TYR A 668 19.57 14.40 13.16
N ASN A 669 19.00 15.09 12.15
CA ASN A 669 17.68 15.72 12.19
C ASN A 669 17.42 16.59 13.44
N ASN A 670 18.41 17.41 13.84
CA ASN A 670 18.38 18.33 14.99
C ASN A 670 18.09 17.66 16.35
N THR A 671 18.45 16.38 16.52
CA THR A 671 18.13 15.61 17.73
C THR A 671 19.08 15.97 18.88
N PRO A 672 18.63 16.50 20.04
CA PRO A 672 19.51 16.80 21.17
C PRO A 672 20.22 15.56 21.72
N SER A 673 21.46 15.71 22.20
CA SER A 673 22.21 14.61 22.85
C SER A 673 21.44 14.01 24.03
N GLU A 674 20.73 14.84 24.78
CA GLU A 674 19.84 14.53 25.91
C GLU A 674 18.69 13.57 25.56
N PHE A 675 18.33 13.44 24.27
CA PHE A 675 17.29 12.51 23.81
C PHE A 675 17.72 11.04 23.96
N PHE A 676 19.01 10.75 23.84
CA PHE A 676 19.53 9.38 23.86
C PHE A 676 19.77 8.91 25.30
N LYS A 677 18.88 8.03 25.78
CA LYS A 677 18.99 7.42 27.12
C LYS A 677 20.26 6.57 27.21
N THR A 678 21.05 6.77 28.25
CA THR A 678 22.28 6.00 28.54
C THR A 678 22.02 4.93 29.59
N GLY A 679 22.78 3.82 29.54
CA GLY A 679 22.67 2.72 30.49
C GLY A 679 22.79 1.34 29.83
N SER A 680 22.39 0.30 30.57
CA SER A 680 22.33 -1.08 30.06
C SER A 680 21.03 -1.33 29.30
N LEU A 681 21.12 -1.95 28.11
CA LEU A 681 19.96 -2.38 27.34
C LEU A 681 19.51 -3.78 27.78
N VAL A 682 18.40 -3.85 28.51
CA VAL A 682 17.69 -5.11 28.79
C VAL A 682 16.27 -4.99 28.25
N GLN A 683 15.99 -5.73 27.18
CA GLN A 683 14.73 -5.70 26.43
C GLN A 683 14.01 -7.04 26.57
N ASP A 684 13.29 -7.23 27.68
CA ASP A 684 12.69 -8.52 28.06
C ASP A 684 11.67 -9.08 27.05
N PHE A 685 11.04 -8.22 26.25
CA PHE A 685 9.95 -8.58 25.34
C PHE A 685 10.06 -7.85 23.98
N PRO A 686 9.98 -8.55 22.84
CA PRO A 686 9.95 -7.94 21.51
C PRO A 686 8.75 -7.02 21.27
N ASP A 687 7.59 -7.33 21.87
CA ASP A 687 6.34 -6.58 21.69
C ASP A 687 6.31 -5.21 22.43
N LYS A 688 7.43 -4.81 23.06
CA LYS A 688 7.54 -3.63 23.93
C LYS A 688 8.78 -2.78 23.67
N VAL A 689 9.22 -2.71 22.42
CA VAL A 689 10.32 -1.80 22.05
C VAL A 689 9.83 -0.36 22.10
N ASP A 690 10.59 0.50 22.77
CA ASP A 690 10.36 1.94 22.84
C ASP A 690 10.95 2.61 21.59
N ASN A 691 10.09 3.16 20.73
CA ASN A 691 10.48 3.74 19.44
C ASN A 691 11.42 4.94 19.60
N ASP A 692 11.20 5.80 20.59
CA ASP A 692 12.09 6.94 20.85
C ASP A 692 13.47 6.44 21.33
N PHE A 693 13.48 5.38 22.13
CA PHE A 693 14.72 4.77 22.60
C PHE A 693 15.57 4.13 21.49
N ILE A 694 14.97 3.58 20.43
CA ILE A 694 15.71 2.95 19.31
C ILE A 694 16.10 3.90 18.18
N LYS A 695 15.43 5.06 18.08
CA LYS A 695 15.52 6.03 16.98
C LYS A 695 16.94 6.34 16.50
N TYR A 696 17.22 6.28 15.20
CA TYR A 696 18.55 6.45 14.59
C TYR A 696 19.60 5.39 14.97
N GLY A 697 19.20 4.29 15.63
CA GLY A 697 20.11 3.19 15.97
C GLY A 697 20.50 2.34 14.77
N ILE A 698 21.66 1.69 14.84
CA ILE A 698 22.27 0.90 13.75
C ILE A 698 21.35 -0.20 13.16
N HIS A 699 20.36 -0.67 13.94
CA HIS A 699 19.31 -1.58 13.46
C HIS A 699 18.54 -1.12 12.20
N ASN A 700 18.45 0.19 11.93
CA ASN A 700 17.79 0.69 10.73
C ASN A 700 18.57 0.31 9.47
N TRP A 701 19.89 0.52 9.50
CA TRP A 701 20.80 0.06 8.43
C TRP A 701 20.92 -1.47 8.40
N ALA A 702 20.75 -2.18 9.53
CA ALA A 702 20.68 -3.64 9.57
C ALA A 702 19.36 -4.23 9.03
N GLN A 703 18.28 -3.43 8.93
CA GLN A 703 17.03 -3.83 8.29
C GLN A 703 17.03 -3.50 6.78
N HIS A 704 17.66 -2.40 6.39
CA HIS A 704 17.83 -2.01 4.99
C HIS A 704 18.93 -2.81 4.26
N GLY A 705 20.04 -3.05 4.93
CA GLY A 705 21.30 -3.52 4.34
C GLY A 705 22.07 -2.39 3.66
N ILE A 706 23.40 -2.43 3.75
CA ILE A 706 24.31 -1.50 3.06
C ILE A 706 24.89 -2.24 1.85
N CYS A 707 24.08 -2.33 0.78
CA CYS A 707 24.42 -3.04 -0.45
C CYS A 707 24.40 -2.08 -1.65
N GLY A 708 25.43 -2.13 -2.51
CA GLY A 708 25.57 -1.16 -3.58
C GLY A 708 26.80 -1.41 -4.46
N ARG A 709 27.20 -0.40 -5.23
CA ARG A 709 28.41 -0.44 -6.06
C ARG A 709 29.58 0.08 -5.24
N GLY A 710 30.48 -0.81 -4.84
CA GLY A 710 31.72 -0.43 -4.17
C GLY A 710 32.74 0.11 -5.17
N VAL A 711 33.46 1.16 -4.76
CA VAL A 711 34.50 1.82 -5.55
C VAL A 711 35.75 1.98 -4.69
N LEU A 712 36.84 1.31 -5.05
CA LEU A 712 38.10 1.39 -4.30
C LEU A 712 39.04 2.44 -4.91
N LEU A 713 39.35 3.50 -4.18
CA LEU A 713 40.49 4.38 -4.47
C LEU A 713 41.72 3.87 -3.70
N ASP A 714 42.67 3.27 -4.42
CA ASP A 714 43.88 2.69 -3.86
C ASP A 714 45.03 3.71 -3.91
N LEU A 715 44.98 4.69 -3.01
CA LEU A 715 45.94 5.79 -2.93
C LEU A 715 47.36 5.27 -2.71
N VAL A 716 47.52 4.27 -1.84
CA VAL A 716 48.80 3.59 -1.61
C VAL A 716 49.39 3.06 -2.90
N ARG A 717 48.61 2.31 -3.70
CA ARG A 717 49.09 1.81 -5.00
C ARG A 717 49.28 2.93 -6.03
N TYR A 718 48.39 3.93 -6.06
CA TYR A 718 48.47 5.06 -6.97
C TYR A 718 49.84 5.75 -6.93
N TYR A 719 50.37 6.04 -5.72
CA TYR A 719 51.72 6.57 -5.52
C TYR A 719 52.82 5.51 -5.77
N THR A 720 52.72 4.34 -5.14
CA THR A 720 53.86 3.38 -5.05
C THR A 720 54.09 2.52 -6.29
N GLU A 721 53.13 2.44 -7.22
CA GLU A 721 53.23 1.61 -8.44
C GLU A 721 54.35 2.03 -9.40
N SER A 722 54.82 3.29 -9.31
CA SER A 722 56.00 3.78 -10.05
C SER A 722 57.34 3.28 -9.48
N GLY A 723 57.33 2.66 -8.28
CA GLY A 723 58.53 2.31 -7.50
C GLY A 723 58.91 3.36 -6.45
N ASP A 724 58.19 4.49 -6.41
CA ASP A 724 58.35 5.54 -5.40
C ASP A 724 57.83 5.10 -4.01
N PRO A 725 58.38 5.63 -2.91
CA PRO A 725 57.81 5.42 -1.57
C PRO A 725 56.47 6.16 -1.41
N LEU A 726 55.65 5.72 -0.45
CA LEU A 726 54.46 6.46 -0.05
C LEU A 726 54.87 7.84 0.50
N PRO A 727 54.24 8.96 0.09
CA PRO A 727 54.70 10.31 0.45
C PRO A 727 54.40 10.73 1.90
N TYR A 728 53.76 9.85 2.69
CA TYR A 728 53.43 10.03 4.10
C TYR A 728 53.56 8.71 4.86
N ASP A 729 53.75 8.78 6.20
CA ASP A 729 53.53 7.62 7.07
C ASP A 729 52.05 7.61 7.49
N PRO A 730 51.27 6.53 7.22
CA PRO A 730 49.85 6.44 7.58
C PRO A 730 49.55 6.67 9.07
N TRP A 731 50.56 6.52 9.94
CA TRP A 731 50.51 6.76 11.39
C TRP A 731 51.03 8.15 11.81
N THR A 732 50.92 9.14 10.91
CA THR A 732 51.23 10.54 11.19
C THR A 732 50.17 11.43 10.55
N THR A 733 49.92 12.61 11.12
CA THR A 733 48.92 13.56 10.61
C THR A 733 49.28 14.01 9.20
N HIS A 734 48.48 13.59 8.23
CA HIS A 734 48.68 13.95 6.83
C HIS A 734 47.32 14.11 6.13
N SER A 735 47.06 15.33 5.68
CA SER A 735 45.84 15.73 4.99
C SER A 735 45.96 15.43 3.50
N ILE A 736 45.33 14.36 3.04
CA ILE A 736 45.31 13.95 1.62
C ILE A 736 44.30 14.86 0.89
N PRO A 737 44.73 15.59 -0.16
CA PRO A 737 43.85 16.50 -0.89
C PRO A 737 42.93 15.75 -1.86
N ILE A 738 41.76 16.33 -2.14
CA ILE A 738 40.79 15.76 -3.09
C ILE A 738 41.35 15.61 -4.50
N SER A 739 42.31 16.47 -4.91
CA SER A 739 43.04 16.34 -6.18
C SER A 739 43.64 14.95 -6.39
N ASP A 740 44.09 14.31 -5.32
CA ASP A 740 44.81 13.04 -5.37
C ASP A 740 43.83 11.86 -5.36
N LEU A 741 42.65 12.02 -4.75
CA LEU A 741 41.52 11.09 -4.91
C LEU A 741 41.00 11.11 -6.36
N GLU A 742 40.82 12.29 -6.94
CA GLU A 742 40.40 12.44 -8.34
C GLU A 742 41.45 11.91 -9.33
N ALA A 743 42.74 12.19 -9.08
CA ALA A 743 43.84 11.65 -9.88
C ALA A 743 43.98 10.13 -9.75
N CYS A 744 43.75 9.58 -8.55
CA CYS A 744 43.68 8.14 -8.30
C CYS A 744 42.54 7.49 -9.09
N ALA A 745 41.30 8.00 -8.94
CA ALA A 745 40.13 7.53 -9.68
C ALA A 745 40.35 7.56 -11.19
N LYS A 746 40.94 8.65 -11.71
CA LYS A 746 41.28 8.83 -13.12
C LYS A 746 42.34 7.83 -13.60
N LYS A 747 43.40 7.54 -12.82
CA LYS A 747 44.42 6.53 -13.12
C LYS A 747 43.81 5.11 -13.13
N GLN A 748 42.85 4.85 -12.24
CA GLN A 748 42.14 3.58 -12.10
C GLN A 748 41.02 3.36 -13.14
N GLY A 749 40.70 4.35 -13.97
CA GLY A 749 39.59 4.28 -14.93
C GLY A 749 38.20 4.30 -14.27
N VAL A 750 38.10 4.82 -13.04
CA VAL A 750 36.87 4.89 -12.26
C VAL A 750 35.99 6.06 -12.75
N THR A 751 34.67 5.86 -12.70
CA THR A 751 33.68 6.93 -12.79
C THR A 751 32.63 6.68 -11.72
N PHE A 752 32.34 7.73 -10.94
CA PHE A 752 31.38 7.70 -9.84
C PHE A 752 29.94 7.72 -10.35
N LYS A 753 29.02 7.20 -9.54
CA LYS A 753 27.57 7.16 -9.77
C LYS A 753 26.85 7.41 -8.45
N GLN A 754 25.64 7.95 -8.54
CA GLN A 754 24.74 8.06 -7.39
C GLN A 754 24.51 6.70 -6.73
N GLY A 755 24.72 6.63 -5.41
CA GLY A 755 24.62 5.40 -4.63
C GLY A 755 25.87 4.51 -4.66
N ASP A 756 27.00 4.99 -5.20
CA ASP A 756 28.29 4.33 -4.99
C ASP A 756 28.68 4.36 -3.50
N ILE A 757 29.44 3.35 -3.07
CA ILE A 757 30.03 3.25 -1.74
C ILE A 757 31.53 3.45 -1.92
N LEU A 758 32.04 4.60 -1.44
CA LEU A 758 33.43 5.00 -1.62
C LEU A 758 34.30 4.29 -0.59
N ILE A 759 35.37 3.63 -1.05
CA ILE A 759 36.31 2.91 -0.19
C ILE A 759 37.73 3.42 -0.46
N LEU A 760 38.42 3.89 0.58
CA LEU A 760 39.74 4.53 0.48
C LEU A 760 40.82 3.65 1.13
N ARG A 761 41.85 3.27 0.37
CA ARG A 761 43.04 2.58 0.90
C ARG A 761 44.20 3.56 1.02
N MET A 762 44.45 4.00 2.25
CA MET A 762 45.45 4.99 2.68
C MET A 762 46.63 4.35 3.44
N GLY A 763 46.56 3.05 3.76
CA GLY A 763 47.74 2.23 4.06
C GLY A 763 48.02 1.98 5.53
N PHE A 764 47.10 2.35 6.43
CA PHE A 764 47.19 2.00 7.84
C PHE A 764 47.28 0.49 8.06
N MET A 765 46.46 -0.29 7.34
CA MET A 765 46.45 -1.75 7.45
C MET A 765 47.77 -2.34 6.98
N GLN A 766 48.27 -1.89 5.83
CA GLN A 766 49.58 -2.27 5.30
C GLN A 766 50.71 -1.94 6.30
N ARG A 767 50.72 -0.72 6.86
CA ARG A 767 51.71 -0.24 7.85
C ARG A 767 51.66 -1.05 9.14
N TYR A 768 50.47 -1.43 9.60
CA TYR A 768 50.28 -2.26 10.79
C TYR A 768 50.78 -3.68 10.56
N LEU A 769 50.38 -4.32 9.45
CA LEU A 769 50.78 -5.67 9.11
C LEU A 769 52.30 -5.79 8.88
N SER A 770 52.96 -4.77 8.31
CA SER A 770 54.42 -4.73 8.12
C SER A 770 55.23 -4.47 9.40
N SER A 771 54.63 -3.93 10.45
CA SER A 771 55.34 -3.50 11.68
C SER A 771 55.51 -4.62 12.70
N THR A 772 56.54 -4.52 13.57
CA THR A 772 56.75 -5.49 14.66
C THR A 772 55.71 -5.33 15.77
N GLN A 773 55.60 -6.33 16.66
CA GLN A 773 54.58 -6.29 17.71
C GLN A 773 54.82 -5.18 18.72
N GLU A 774 56.07 -4.86 19.05
CA GLU A 774 56.45 -3.78 19.98
C GLU A 774 56.05 -2.42 19.41
N VAL A 775 56.22 -2.24 18.09
CA VAL A 775 55.87 -1.03 17.35
C VAL A 775 54.33 -0.84 17.29
N ARG A 776 53.57 -1.92 17.10
CA ARG A 776 52.09 -1.91 17.20
C ARG A 776 51.62 -1.65 18.63
N ASP A 777 52.23 -2.30 19.61
CA ASP A 777 51.84 -2.23 21.03
C ASP A 777 52.12 -0.85 21.65
N ALA A 778 53.03 -0.08 21.05
CA ALA A 778 53.32 1.31 21.40
C ALA A 778 52.40 2.33 20.69
N LEU A 779 51.64 1.94 19.66
CA LEU A 779 50.79 2.86 18.90
C LEU A 779 49.65 3.42 19.78
N ALA A 780 48.96 2.54 20.51
CA ALA A 780 47.91 2.89 21.46
C ALA A 780 48.40 3.63 22.74
N GLY A 781 49.71 3.88 22.86
CA GLY A 781 50.30 4.69 23.92
C GLY A 781 50.79 6.07 23.44
N LYS A 782 50.53 6.44 22.19
CA LYS A 782 50.84 7.76 21.61
C LYS A 782 49.58 8.60 21.51
N VAL A 783 49.76 9.92 21.44
CA VAL A 783 48.72 10.82 20.91
C VAL A 783 48.40 10.38 19.49
N GLU A 784 47.12 10.22 19.17
CA GLU A 784 46.68 9.79 17.85
C GLU A 784 47.06 10.84 16.79
N THR A 785 47.76 10.38 15.76
CA THR A 785 48.12 11.16 14.56
C THR A 785 47.97 10.23 13.37
N LEU A 786 47.10 10.56 12.42
CA LEU A 786 46.68 9.64 11.35
C LEU A 786 46.55 10.39 10.02
N ALA A 787 46.91 9.71 8.93
CA ALA A 787 46.66 10.21 7.58
C ALA A 787 45.19 10.00 7.21
N GLY A 788 44.60 10.93 6.49
CA GLY A 788 43.20 10.86 6.07
C GLY A 788 42.85 11.98 5.11
N ILE A 789 41.60 12.04 4.63
CA ILE A 789 41.19 13.11 3.72
C ILE A 789 41.10 14.47 4.42
N GLU A 790 41.28 15.54 3.65
CA GLU A 790 41.13 16.91 4.13
C GLU A 790 39.68 17.24 4.56
N GLN A 791 39.49 18.22 5.45
CA GLN A 791 38.18 18.57 6.03
C GLN A 791 37.51 19.78 5.38
N GLY A 792 38.10 20.31 4.31
CA GLY A 792 37.64 21.52 3.62
C GLY A 792 36.29 21.35 2.91
N ASP A 793 35.69 22.46 2.50
CA ASP A 793 34.42 22.42 1.76
C ASP A 793 34.56 21.70 0.41
N GLU A 794 35.76 21.64 -0.19
CA GLU A 794 36.03 20.83 -1.39
C GLU A 794 35.83 19.33 -1.14
N SER A 795 36.19 18.82 0.04
CA SER A 795 35.87 17.43 0.42
C SER A 795 34.37 17.22 0.60
N LYS A 796 33.66 18.24 1.09
CA LYS A 796 32.20 18.16 1.22
C LYS A 796 31.51 18.18 -0.14
N ARG A 797 31.96 19.05 -1.06
CA ARG A 797 31.55 19.04 -2.47
C ARG A 797 31.80 17.69 -3.11
N PHE A 798 33.01 17.14 -2.98
CA PHE A 798 33.38 15.86 -3.57
C PHE A 798 32.50 14.72 -3.06
N LEU A 799 32.30 14.61 -1.74
CA LEU A 799 31.51 13.53 -1.16
C LEU A 799 30.00 13.67 -1.45
N TRP A 800 29.45 14.87 -1.33
CA TRP A 800 28.02 15.10 -1.52
C TRP A 800 27.61 15.15 -3.00
N ASN A 801 28.36 15.84 -3.87
CA ASN A 801 27.96 16.06 -5.27
C ASN A 801 28.17 14.82 -6.16
N ASN A 802 29.03 13.87 -5.76
CA ASN A 802 29.09 12.53 -6.38
C ASN A 802 27.96 11.61 -5.87
N HIS A 803 27.22 12.04 -4.85
CA HIS A 803 26.10 11.33 -4.21
C HIS A 803 26.50 9.91 -3.75
N PHE A 804 27.56 9.79 -2.96
CA PHE A 804 27.93 8.53 -2.33
C PHE A 804 26.91 8.14 -1.25
N ALA A 805 26.62 6.84 -1.13
CA ALA A 805 25.74 6.31 -0.09
C ALA A 805 26.43 6.17 1.28
N ALA A 806 27.74 5.94 1.28
CA ALA A 806 28.60 5.81 2.44
C ALA A 806 30.08 6.00 2.03
N VAL A 807 30.95 6.31 3.00
CA VAL A 807 32.41 6.35 2.81
C VAL A 807 33.10 5.45 3.83
N ALA A 808 34.08 4.66 3.39
CA ALA A 808 34.85 3.76 4.25
C ALA A 808 36.36 3.83 3.95
N SER A 809 37.20 3.41 4.90
CA SER A 809 38.66 3.33 4.71
C SER A 809 39.35 2.25 5.54
N ASP A 810 40.63 1.99 5.25
CA ASP A 810 41.50 1.18 6.11
C ASP A 810 42.07 1.96 7.32
N GLN A 811 41.84 3.27 7.41
CA GLN A 811 42.29 4.11 8.52
C GLN A 811 41.35 4.02 9.74
N PRO A 812 41.84 4.33 10.95
CA PRO A 812 41.04 4.52 12.17
C PRO A 812 40.34 5.88 12.26
N THR A 813 40.55 6.76 11.29
CA THR A 813 39.74 7.95 11.01
C THR A 813 39.66 8.16 9.50
N VAL A 814 38.48 8.34 8.91
CA VAL A 814 38.40 8.68 7.46
C VAL A 814 39.06 10.04 7.16
N GLU A 815 38.93 11.00 8.06
CA GLU A 815 39.58 12.32 7.99
C GLU A 815 40.98 12.32 8.64
N SER A 816 41.87 13.23 8.23
CA SER A 816 43.21 13.38 8.82
C SER A 816 43.13 13.79 10.31
N TRP A 817 43.84 13.07 11.19
CA TRP A 817 43.75 13.28 12.65
C TRP A 817 45.07 13.78 13.27
N PRO A 818 45.05 14.71 14.25
CA PRO A 818 43.88 15.46 14.70
C PRO A 818 43.41 16.48 13.64
N PRO A 819 42.09 16.73 13.55
CA PRO A 819 41.53 17.63 12.55
C PRO A 819 41.83 19.10 12.86
N PRO A 820 41.94 19.97 11.83
CA PRO A 820 42.19 21.40 12.01
C PRO A 820 40.93 22.10 12.53
N PHE A 821 40.88 22.38 13.83
CA PHE A 821 39.74 23.06 14.47
C PHE A 821 39.35 24.37 13.74
N PRO A 822 38.06 24.62 13.45
CA PRO A 822 36.86 23.87 13.88
C PRO A 822 36.38 22.77 12.92
N HIS A 823 37.16 22.41 11.89
CA HIS A 823 36.72 21.57 10.78
C HIS A 823 36.84 20.07 11.13
N HIS A 824 35.75 19.48 11.64
CA HIS A 824 35.59 18.02 11.75
C HIS A 824 34.66 17.52 10.65
N LEU A 825 35.13 16.62 9.80
CA LEU A 825 34.32 16.02 8.73
C LEU A 825 33.26 15.08 9.29
N HIS A 826 33.54 14.34 10.38
CA HIS A 826 32.58 13.50 11.11
C HIS A 826 31.26 14.21 11.43
N GLN A 827 31.31 15.48 11.86
CA GLN A 827 30.11 16.27 12.14
C GLN A 827 29.25 16.51 10.89
N THR A 828 29.90 16.66 9.72
CA THR A 828 29.19 16.86 8.46
C THR A 828 28.54 15.55 8.01
N LEU A 829 29.33 14.47 7.96
CA LEU A 829 28.88 13.17 7.47
C LEU A 829 27.74 12.62 8.34
N LEU A 830 27.95 12.43 9.65
CA LEU A 830 26.96 11.79 10.52
C LEU A 830 25.82 12.75 10.90
N ALA A 831 26.12 13.96 11.36
CA ALA A 831 25.10 14.83 11.96
C ALA A 831 24.37 15.74 10.95
N LEU A 832 24.98 16.14 9.82
CA LEU A 832 24.30 16.96 8.79
C LEU A 832 23.70 16.14 7.65
N TRP A 833 24.31 15.01 7.26
CA TRP A 833 23.89 14.21 6.09
C TRP A 833 23.33 12.82 6.42
N GLY A 834 23.69 12.27 7.57
CA GLY A 834 23.42 10.88 7.89
C GLY A 834 24.19 9.90 6.99
N MET A 835 25.42 10.25 6.61
CA MET A 835 26.32 9.40 5.84
C MET A 835 27.13 8.47 6.76
N PRO A 836 27.02 7.13 6.59
CA PRO A 836 27.84 6.18 7.33
C PRO A 836 29.34 6.38 7.07
N ILE A 837 30.12 6.28 8.14
CA ILE A 837 31.58 6.30 8.13
C ILE A 837 32.09 4.90 8.48
N GLY A 838 32.89 4.31 7.59
CA GLY A 838 33.47 2.97 7.73
C GLY A 838 34.97 3.05 7.98
N GLU A 839 35.46 2.36 9.00
CA GLU A 839 36.84 2.53 9.47
C GLU A 839 37.52 1.20 9.75
N ILE A 840 38.85 1.17 9.62
CA ILE A 840 39.71 0.01 9.82
C ILE A 840 39.26 -1.21 8.98
N PHE A 841 38.80 -0.99 7.74
CA PHE A 841 38.46 -2.08 6.81
C PHE A 841 39.74 -2.80 6.33
N ASP A 842 39.71 -4.12 6.17
CA ASP A 842 40.82 -4.86 5.54
C ASP A 842 40.68 -4.79 4.01
N LEU A 843 41.53 -3.96 3.40
CA LEU A 843 41.54 -3.68 1.97
C LEU A 843 42.69 -4.35 1.22
N GLU A 844 43.58 -5.11 1.88
CA GLU A 844 44.79 -5.65 1.24
C GLU A 844 44.44 -6.74 0.20
N ALA A 845 43.51 -7.64 0.53
CA ALA A 845 43.02 -8.66 -0.38
C ALA A 845 42.25 -8.06 -1.58
N LEU A 846 41.50 -6.97 -1.33
CA LEU A 846 40.73 -6.26 -2.35
C LEU A 846 41.65 -5.50 -3.32
N SER A 847 42.59 -4.71 -2.79
CA SER A 847 43.63 -3.99 -3.55
C SER A 847 44.34 -4.92 -4.54
N LYS A 848 44.80 -6.07 -4.06
CA LYS A 848 45.44 -7.10 -4.89
C LYS A 848 44.52 -7.58 -6.01
N ALA A 849 43.26 -7.90 -5.70
CA ALA A 849 42.31 -8.42 -6.69
C ALA A 849 41.85 -7.37 -7.72
N CYS A 850 41.68 -6.11 -7.32
CA CYS A 850 41.38 -5.01 -8.23
C CYS A 850 42.54 -4.76 -9.19
N ALA A 851 43.79 -4.84 -8.71
CA ALA A 851 44.99 -4.73 -9.53
C ALA A 851 45.20 -5.94 -10.46
N GLU A 852 44.93 -7.18 -10.00
CA GLU A 852 44.96 -8.40 -10.83
C GLU A 852 43.98 -8.35 -12.01
N THR A 853 42.91 -7.57 -11.89
CA THR A 853 41.79 -7.53 -12.86
C THR A 853 41.67 -6.23 -13.63
N GLY A 854 42.41 -5.18 -13.24
CA GLY A 854 42.24 -3.82 -13.76
C GLY A 854 40.90 -3.17 -13.43
N ARG A 855 40.12 -3.73 -12.48
CA ARG A 855 38.79 -3.24 -12.09
C ARG A 855 38.77 -2.82 -10.63
N TYR A 856 38.51 -1.54 -10.39
CA TYR A 856 38.37 -0.97 -9.04
C TYR A 856 36.89 -0.77 -8.63
N THR A 857 35.96 -1.43 -9.34
CA THR A 857 34.52 -1.41 -9.08
C THR A 857 33.98 -2.83 -8.92
N PHE A 858 33.11 -3.03 -7.94
CA PHE A 858 32.60 -4.34 -7.50
C PHE A 858 31.20 -4.17 -6.89
N PHE A 859 30.47 -5.26 -6.73
CA PHE A 859 29.29 -5.24 -5.87
C PHE A 859 29.74 -5.35 -4.42
N PHE A 860 29.27 -4.44 -3.57
CA PHE A 860 29.57 -4.39 -2.15
C PHE A 860 28.33 -4.77 -1.35
N THR A 861 28.51 -5.55 -0.29
CA THR A 861 27.47 -5.81 0.72
C THR A 861 28.04 -5.64 2.11
N SER A 862 27.27 -5.03 3.00
CA SER A 862 27.54 -4.98 4.42
C SER A 862 26.23 -5.12 5.20
N TRP A 863 26.29 -5.88 6.29
CA TRP A 863 25.14 -6.16 7.13
C TRP A 863 25.49 -5.96 8.61
N PRO A 864 25.32 -4.74 9.16
CA PRO A 864 25.57 -4.44 10.56
C PRO A 864 24.80 -5.36 11.51
N LEU A 865 25.31 -5.52 12.73
CA LEU A 865 24.60 -6.22 13.80
C LEU A 865 23.27 -5.50 14.08
N ASN A 866 22.18 -6.27 14.17
CA ASN A 866 20.83 -5.75 14.35
C ASN A 866 20.57 -5.33 15.82
N ILE A 867 21.33 -4.33 16.30
CA ILE A 867 21.29 -3.83 17.68
C ILE A 867 20.31 -2.66 17.74
N LEU A 868 19.15 -2.90 18.37
CA LEU A 868 18.13 -1.89 18.64
C LEU A 868 18.76 -0.69 19.39
N GLY A 869 18.66 0.52 18.83
CA GLY A 869 19.28 1.72 19.40
C GLY A 869 20.82 1.74 19.43
N GLY A 870 21.50 0.76 18.81
CA GLY A 870 22.96 0.65 18.82
C GLY A 870 23.68 1.82 18.15
N VAL A 871 24.84 2.20 18.68
CA VAL A 871 25.59 3.42 18.26
C VAL A 871 26.48 3.18 17.04
N ALA A 872 27.16 2.04 16.99
CA ALA A 872 28.11 1.64 15.95
C ALA A 872 28.17 0.10 15.93
N SER A 873 28.66 -0.50 14.84
CA SER A 873 28.71 -1.96 14.68
C SER A 873 29.88 -2.42 13.79
N PRO A 874 30.47 -3.61 14.02
CA PRO A 874 31.22 -4.32 13.00
C PRO A 874 30.42 -4.40 11.68
N PRO A 875 31.05 -4.20 10.50
CA PRO A 875 30.30 -3.95 9.28
C PRO A 875 29.82 -5.23 8.58
N ASN A 876 30.44 -6.39 8.84
CA ASN A 876 30.18 -7.63 8.11
C ASN A 876 30.25 -7.41 6.59
N ALA A 877 31.31 -6.71 6.15
CA ALA A 877 31.47 -6.21 4.79
C ALA A 877 32.16 -7.22 3.86
N ALA A 878 31.70 -7.29 2.62
CA ALA A 878 32.26 -8.13 1.57
C ALA A 878 32.16 -7.47 0.18
N ALA A 879 33.13 -7.78 -0.68
CA ALA A 879 33.15 -7.39 -2.08
C ALA A 879 33.02 -8.62 -3.01
N TYR A 880 32.32 -8.42 -4.13
CA TYR A 880 32.06 -9.42 -5.17
C TYR A 880 32.47 -8.84 -6.53
N LEU A 881 33.53 -9.41 -7.11
CA LEU A 881 34.13 -8.99 -8.39
C LEU A 881 33.50 -9.69 -9.60
#